data_AF-A0A562RE48-F1
#
_entry.id   AF-A0A562RE48-F1
#
_cell.length_a   1.000
_cell.length_b   1.000
_cell.length_c   1.000
_cell.angle_alpha   90.00
_cell.angle_beta   90.00
_cell.angle_gamma   90.00
#
_symmetry.space_group_name_H-M   'P 1'
#
loop_
_entity.id
_entity.type
_entity.pdbx_description
1 polymer ?
#
loop_
_entity_poly.entity_id
_entity_poly.type
_entity_poly.pdbx_seq_one_letter_code
_entity_poly.pdbx_strand_id
1 'polypeptide(L)'
;MRLANQFRLITAIHILLPLLIMGITASRNGLLEESLFQDVLGIALISAFFIIFFSPETPGIKWMVTTPLSRIMVFCRRLQDEKDPHFSLPPQKEDENEFITLMRHMNWMARKIRIRESELEERVQERTLALETAYHQLEEARDAAEASSRAKDGFLATMSHEIRTPIHAISGMCDVLLRSSVTPAQSEHLRIIQTASKALLDQMNATLDFSRISAGRLPLNEAPFRIRELVEDVCAIFAGQAGKKEIELIADVRENVPACVTGDGPRIRQVLINLMGNALKFTESGDICLKVHFDPATERTVFEVKDTGMGIALRHQKEIFLPFTQADGSITRRYGGTGLGLAICRGIIRQMGGHMTLDSKEGRGSTFSFSLALPVQPVTHTRPPLPERLQRLHCLVAEDHPVTARVLGRYLKDFGFSFHHADTGQKLLDTLKEAPHPDLILLDIRLRDTDGLALCRKLAQDHDPLPPVILMGSRPDEEGVAMASPGCTAFLNKPLRPSTLFDTIMEIFGADLRVRPCPAPAGPENLRGLRILLVEDNSVNRMIARELLIPAGVCVHTASSGAEALVFLEREEVDIILMDVRMEGMDGRATTRKIRSLPKWRNIPIIALTADAGMEEESLSRMAGMDGHLTKPLNAQALFSMLAGYQKNSGKNAPMPATHRRPSGQPHPDGTPLDSHGVIHRFLGNRQLYEKVLEEFARNQSETPEKIKNSLGRGDKENARLLAHTLKGTAANIGAHGLSAAAKTVETAILQDTGKEPLEEGLSLLSQSMDAVLEAIEKNIPSANGPSPESGTAPLPEVLSALGELDGLFAANRMNAKAKTAELENLLSGCGRAMDFRKLMDAAERYDFQNARSILQQIQASLSAAFQENHQGVHP
;
A
#
# COMPACT_ATOMS: atom_id res chain seq x y z
N MET A 1 -14.35 16.72 -108.91
CA MET A 1 -14.31 15.56 -108.02
C MET A 1 -15.69 14.94 -107.74
N ARG A 2 -16.71 15.67 -107.25
CA ARG A 2 -18.07 15.09 -107.02
C ARG A 2 -18.73 14.50 -108.28
N LEU A 3 -18.57 15.16 -109.44
CA LEU A 3 -19.07 14.62 -110.72
C LEU A 3 -18.32 13.36 -111.19
N ALA A 4 -17.02 13.25 -110.92
CA ALA A 4 -16.23 12.07 -111.28
C ALA A 4 -16.60 10.84 -110.42
N ASN A 5 -16.92 11.06 -109.13
CA ASN A 5 -17.39 9.99 -108.24
C ASN A 5 -18.82 9.54 -108.57
N GLN A 6 -19.71 10.46 -108.96
CA GLN A 6 -21.04 10.07 -109.46
C GLN A 6 -20.94 9.29 -110.77
N PHE A 7 -20.09 9.72 -111.70
CA PHE A 7 -19.89 8.99 -112.95
C PHE A 7 -19.40 7.57 -112.70
N ARG A 8 -18.40 7.38 -111.82
CA ARG A 8 -17.84 6.06 -111.49
C ARG A 8 -18.79 5.16 -110.70
N LEU A 9 -19.58 5.72 -109.77
CA LEU A 9 -20.62 4.95 -109.06
C LEU A 9 -21.71 4.49 -110.04
N ILE A 10 -22.11 5.37 -110.98
CA ILE A 10 -23.04 5.02 -112.05
C ILE A 10 -22.41 3.97 -112.98
N THR A 11 -21.11 4.07 -113.29
CA THR A 11 -20.40 3.06 -114.12
C THR A 11 -20.32 1.71 -113.40
N ALA A 12 -20.01 1.68 -112.10
CA ALA A 12 -19.96 0.46 -111.31
C ALA A 12 -21.34 -0.18 -111.17
N ILE A 13 -22.39 0.62 -110.94
CA ILE A 13 -23.77 0.15 -110.95
C ILE A 13 -24.16 -0.33 -112.37
N HIS A 14 -23.76 0.36 -113.44
CA HIS A 14 -24.00 -0.09 -114.82
C HIS A 14 -23.25 -1.37 -115.21
N ILE A 15 -22.16 -1.73 -114.54
CA ILE A 15 -21.44 -2.99 -114.80
C ILE A 15 -21.98 -4.12 -113.92
N LEU A 16 -22.22 -3.86 -112.63
CA LEU A 16 -22.65 -4.86 -111.67
C LEU A 16 -24.14 -5.20 -111.79
N LEU A 17 -25.00 -4.21 -112.08
CA LEU A 17 -26.45 -4.43 -112.16
C LEU A 17 -26.85 -5.36 -113.31
N PRO A 18 -26.27 -5.27 -114.53
CA PRO A 18 -26.55 -6.24 -115.59
C PRO A 18 -26.05 -7.64 -115.25
N LEU A 19 -24.88 -7.79 -114.60
CA LEU A 19 -24.37 -9.11 -114.17
C LEU A 19 -25.27 -9.73 -113.09
N LEU A 20 -25.77 -8.92 -112.16
CA LEU A 20 -26.68 -9.37 -111.11
C LEU A 20 -28.06 -9.72 -111.68
N ILE A 21 -28.59 -8.90 -112.60
CA ILE A 21 -29.85 -9.18 -113.32
C ILE A 21 -29.69 -10.42 -114.21
N MET A 22 -28.55 -10.59 -114.90
CA MET A 22 -28.26 -11.75 -115.74
C MET A 22 -28.13 -13.02 -114.90
N GLY A 23 -27.49 -12.95 -113.72
CA GLY A 23 -27.43 -14.06 -112.77
C GLY A 23 -28.81 -14.43 -112.22
N ILE A 24 -29.62 -13.44 -111.83
CA ILE A 24 -30.98 -13.65 -111.32
C ILE A 24 -31.91 -14.20 -112.42
N THR A 25 -31.80 -13.71 -113.65
CA THR A 25 -32.62 -14.20 -114.78
C THR A 25 -32.18 -15.58 -115.26
N ALA A 26 -30.88 -15.90 -115.27
CA ALA A 26 -30.38 -17.23 -115.59
C ALA A 26 -30.73 -18.28 -114.51
N SER A 27 -30.70 -17.90 -113.22
CA SER A 27 -31.18 -18.74 -112.10
C SER A 27 -32.70 -18.97 -112.19
N ARG A 28 -33.48 -17.90 -112.43
CA ARG A 28 -34.95 -18.00 -112.55
C ARG A 28 -35.42 -18.82 -113.76
N ASN A 29 -34.60 -18.91 -114.81
CA ASN A 29 -34.85 -19.72 -116.00
C ASN A 29 -34.29 -21.15 -115.89
N GLY A 30 -33.75 -21.55 -114.74
CA GLY A 30 -33.29 -22.93 -114.47
C GLY A 30 -32.01 -23.35 -115.19
N LEU A 31 -31.22 -22.38 -115.71
CA LEU A 31 -30.01 -22.65 -116.49
C LEU A 31 -28.72 -22.73 -115.64
N LEU A 32 -28.80 -22.49 -114.32
CA LEU A 32 -27.68 -22.54 -113.37
C LEU A 32 -28.08 -23.30 -112.10
N GLU A 33 -27.23 -24.23 -111.64
CA GLU A 33 -27.41 -24.92 -110.34
C GLU A 33 -27.34 -23.91 -109.18
N GLU A 34 -28.19 -24.09 -108.16
CA GLU A 34 -28.32 -23.17 -107.01
C GLU A 34 -27.00 -22.93 -106.26
N SER A 35 -26.14 -23.93 -106.17
CA SER A 35 -24.81 -23.82 -105.54
C SER A 35 -23.92 -22.81 -106.25
N LEU A 36 -23.91 -22.84 -107.59
CA LEU A 36 -23.12 -21.93 -108.41
C LEU A 36 -23.64 -20.48 -108.30
N PHE A 37 -24.95 -20.28 -108.12
CA PHE A 37 -25.53 -18.96 -107.91
C PHE A 37 -25.14 -18.36 -106.55
N GLN A 38 -25.15 -19.16 -105.47
CA GLN A 38 -24.72 -18.70 -104.15
C GLN A 38 -23.22 -18.38 -104.11
N ASP A 39 -22.38 -19.18 -104.77
CA ASP A 39 -20.95 -18.91 -104.88
C ASP A 39 -20.68 -17.62 -105.66
N VAL A 40 -21.38 -17.39 -106.77
CA VAL A 40 -21.23 -16.16 -107.56
C VAL A 40 -21.74 -14.93 -106.80
N LEU A 41 -22.82 -15.04 -106.03
CA LEU A 41 -23.35 -13.95 -105.21
C LEU A 41 -22.45 -13.65 -104.00
N GLY A 42 -21.92 -14.69 -103.35
CA GLY A 42 -20.97 -14.58 -102.24
C GLY A 42 -19.65 -13.95 -102.70
N ILE A 43 -19.11 -14.40 -103.83
CA ILE A 43 -17.92 -13.79 -104.44
C ILE A 43 -18.22 -12.35 -104.86
N ALA A 44 -19.40 -12.04 -105.43
CA ALA A 44 -19.77 -10.68 -105.80
C ALA A 44 -19.91 -9.75 -104.59
N LEU A 45 -20.46 -10.22 -103.46
CA LEU A 45 -20.60 -9.45 -102.23
C LEU A 45 -19.26 -9.26 -101.52
N ILE A 46 -18.43 -10.29 -101.44
CA ILE A 46 -17.08 -10.20 -100.87
C ILE A 46 -16.20 -9.32 -101.74
N SER A 47 -16.30 -9.43 -103.06
CA SER A 47 -15.59 -8.56 -104.00
C SER A 47 -16.09 -7.14 -103.92
N ALA A 48 -17.41 -6.90 -103.80
CA ALA A 48 -17.97 -5.57 -103.56
C ALA A 48 -17.51 -5.00 -102.20
N PHE A 49 -17.44 -5.83 -101.15
CA PHE A 49 -16.92 -5.43 -99.85
C PHE A 49 -15.43 -5.09 -99.92
N PHE A 50 -14.60 -5.92 -100.56
CA PHE A 50 -13.18 -5.65 -100.78
C PHE A 50 -12.95 -4.45 -101.70
N ILE A 51 -13.75 -4.26 -102.73
CA ILE A 51 -13.69 -3.09 -103.60
C ILE A 51 -14.12 -1.84 -102.82
N ILE A 52 -15.16 -1.88 -101.99
CA ILE A 52 -15.60 -0.71 -101.21
C ILE A 52 -14.64 -0.40 -100.05
N PHE A 53 -14.06 -1.42 -99.41
CA PHE A 53 -13.19 -1.24 -98.25
C PHE A 53 -11.71 -1.08 -98.63
N PHE A 54 -11.20 -1.80 -99.64
CA PHE A 54 -9.79 -1.74 -100.06
C PHE A 54 -9.53 -0.97 -101.36
N SER A 55 -10.55 -0.42 -102.03
CA SER A 55 -10.33 0.56 -103.11
C SER A 55 -9.61 1.80 -102.56
N PRO A 56 -8.52 2.25 -103.21
CA PRO A 56 -7.85 3.51 -102.89
C PRO A 56 -8.74 4.76 -103.04
N GLU A 57 -9.92 4.63 -103.66
CA GLU A 57 -10.79 5.74 -104.08
C GLU A 57 -12.13 5.83 -103.33
N THR A 58 -12.37 5.02 -102.29
CA THR A 58 -13.52 5.13 -101.36
C THR A 58 -13.15 5.59 -99.94
N PRO A 59 -12.31 6.63 -99.76
CA PRO A 59 -11.94 7.12 -98.42
C PRO A 59 -13.16 7.60 -97.62
N GLY A 60 -14.25 8.00 -98.29
CA GLY A 60 -15.45 8.54 -97.65
C GLY A 60 -16.17 7.57 -96.70
N ILE A 61 -16.45 6.32 -97.14
CA ILE A 61 -17.24 5.36 -96.34
C ILE A 61 -16.43 4.79 -95.18
N LYS A 62 -15.14 4.48 -95.42
CA LYS A 62 -14.19 4.13 -94.36
C LYS A 62 -14.13 5.25 -93.32
N TRP A 63 -13.89 6.49 -93.76
CA TRP A 63 -13.82 7.65 -92.88
C TRP A 63 -15.14 7.89 -92.12
N MET A 64 -16.29 7.60 -92.72
CA MET A 64 -17.61 7.77 -92.11
C MET A 64 -17.91 6.79 -90.96
N VAL A 65 -17.24 5.62 -90.91
CA VAL A 65 -17.46 4.59 -89.87
C VAL A 65 -16.26 4.47 -88.92
N THR A 66 -15.02 4.43 -89.43
CA THR A 66 -13.84 4.24 -88.58
C THR A 66 -13.53 5.49 -87.75
N THR A 67 -13.83 6.69 -88.26
CA THR A 67 -13.51 7.94 -87.56
C THR A 67 -14.42 8.18 -86.33
N PRO A 68 -15.75 7.96 -86.40
CA PRO A 68 -16.59 8.04 -85.21
C PRO A 68 -16.23 6.97 -84.17
N LEU A 69 -15.98 5.73 -84.59
CA LEU A 69 -15.62 4.63 -83.68
C LEU A 69 -14.26 4.86 -83.00
N SER A 70 -13.26 5.35 -83.73
CA SER A 70 -11.96 5.68 -83.11
C SER A 70 -12.10 6.82 -82.09
N ARG A 71 -12.96 7.82 -82.37
CA ARG A 71 -13.26 8.91 -81.42
C ARG A 71 -13.98 8.41 -80.17
N ILE A 72 -14.95 7.51 -80.29
CA ILE A 72 -15.61 6.85 -79.14
C ILE A 72 -14.58 6.08 -78.32
N MET A 73 -13.72 5.30 -78.97
CA MET A 73 -12.70 4.49 -78.29
C MET A 73 -11.69 5.37 -77.53
N VAL A 74 -11.26 6.48 -78.14
CA VAL A 74 -10.40 7.47 -77.49
C VAL A 74 -11.12 8.14 -76.31
N PHE A 75 -12.42 8.44 -76.45
CA PHE A 75 -13.23 8.99 -75.37
C PHE A 75 -13.35 8.03 -74.18
N CYS A 76 -13.63 6.74 -74.41
CA CYS A 76 -13.67 5.74 -73.34
C CYS A 76 -12.32 5.57 -72.63
N ARG A 77 -11.21 5.50 -73.40
CA ARG A 77 -9.87 5.42 -72.80
C ARG A 77 -9.54 6.67 -71.97
N ARG A 78 -9.88 7.86 -72.47
CA ARG A 78 -9.64 9.11 -71.73
C ARG A 78 -10.52 9.28 -70.50
N LEU A 79 -11.75 8.77 -70.53
CA LEU A 79 -12.61 8.70 -69.34
C LEU A 79 -12.06 7.72 -68.29
N GLN A 80 -11.41 6.63 -68.70
CA GLN A 80 -10.76 5.69 -67.79
C GLN A 80 -9.44 6.23 -67.20
N ASP A 81 -8.68 7.03 -67.97
CA ASP A 81 -7.34 7.46 -67.58
C ASP A 81 -7.30 8.67 -66.63
N GLU A 82 -8.44 9.19 -66.14
CA GLU A 82 -8.59 10.36 -65.22
C GLU A 82 -7.91 11.68 -65.65
N LYS A 83 -7.10 11.69 -66.73
CA LYS A 83 -6.22 12.81 -67.12
C LYS A 83 -6.91 14.02 -67.73
N ASP A 84 -8.18 13.93 -68.12
CA ASP A 84 -8.93 15.07 -68.67
C ASP A 84 -10.44 14.95 -68.36
N PRO A 85 -10.87 15.37 -67.16
CA PRO A 85 -12.26 15.25 -66.70
C PRO A 85 -13.23 16.18 -67.43
N HIS A 86 -12.76 17.04 -68.33
CA HIS A 86 -13.63 17.92 -69.14
C HIS A 86 -13.75 17.48 -70.60
N PHE A 87 -13.03 16.42 -71.00
CA PHE A 87 -13.08 15.89 -72.35
C PHE A 87 -14.52 15.56 -72.76
N SER A 88 -14.95 16.15 -73.88
CA SER A 88 -16.25 15.89 -74.49
C SER A 88 -16.06 15.72 -75.98
N LEU A 89 -16.87 14.86 -76.58
CA LEU A 89 -16.81 14.65 -78.01
C LEU A 89 -17.39 15.90 -78.73
N PRO A 90 -16.71 16.44 -79.75
CA PRO A 90 -17.09 17.70 -80.39
C PRO A 90 -18.47 17.63 -81.05
N PRO A 91 -19.28 18.70 -80.99
CA PRO A 91 -20.62 18.74 -81.58
C PRO A 91 -20.55 18.54 -83.10
N GLN A 92 -21.29 17.56 -83.62
CA GLN A 92 -21.34 17.26 -85.06
C GLN A 92 -22.52 18.01 -85.70
N LYS A 93 -22.29 18.62 -86.87
CA LYS A 93 -23.28 19.44 -87.62
C LYS A 93 -23.88 18.71 -88.84
N GLU A 94 -23.59 17.42 -89.03
CA GLU A 94 -24.04 16.63 -90.20
C GLU A 94 -25.29 15.80 -89.91
N ASP A 95 -25.98 15.35 -90.97
CA ASP A 95 -27.25 14.61 -90.96
C ASP A 95 -27.26 13.47 -89.92
N GLU A 96 -28.37 13.35 -89.19
CA GLU A 96 -28.52 12.41 -88.07
C GLU A 96 -28.24 10.96 -88.49
N ASN A 97 -27.18 10.38 -87.93
CA ASN A 97 -26.91 8.95 -87.98
C ASN A 97 -26.82 8.37 -86.56
N GLU A 98 -26.93 7.05 -86.45
CA GLU A 98 -26.95 6.32 -85.17
C GLU A 98 -25.70 6.58 -84.32
N PHE A 99 -24.54 6.80 -84.95
CA PHE A 99 -23.29 7.13 -84.27
C PHE A 99 -23.31 8.51 -83.59
N ILE A 100 -23.91 9.52 -84.24
CA ILE A 100 -24.08 10.86 -83.64
C ILE A 100 -25.02 10.79 -82.43
N THR A 101 -26.08 9.97 -82.49
CA THR A 101 -27.00 9.75 -81.37
C THR A 101 -26.31 9.05 -80.19
N LEU A 102 -25.47 8.05 -80.46
CA LEU A 102 -24.67 7.38 -79.43
C LEU A 102 -23.67 8.35 -78.77
N MET A 103 -22.97 9.16 -79.58
CA MET A 103 -22.03 10.17 -79.09
C MET A 103 -22.71 11.22 -78.20
N ARG A 104 -23.94 11.64 -78.53
CA ARG A 104 -24.77 12.53 -77.69
C ARG A 104 -25.12 11.85 -76.35
N HIS A 105 -25.56 10.59 -76.37
CA HIS A 105 -25.86 9.83 -75.14
C HIS A 105 -24.62 9.64 -74.25
N MET A 106 -23.46 9.36 -74.83
CA MET A 106 -22.21 9.22 -74.10
C MET A 106 -21.77 10.54 -73.45
N ASN A 107 -21.86 11.66 -74.17
CA ASN A 107 -21.61 12.99 -73.60
C ASN A 107 -22.61 13.31 -72.46
N TRP A 108 -23.89 12.92 -72.60
CA TRP A 108 -24.90 13.08 -71.55
C TRP A 108 -24.60 12.24 -70.31
N MET A 109 -24.23 10.96 -70.47
CA MET A 109 -23.85 10.08 -69.35
C MET A 109 -22.60 10.59 -68.63
N ALA A 110 -21.56 10.98 -69.37
CA ALA A 110 -20.34 11.55 -68.77
C ALA A 110 -20.65 12.82 -67.97
N ARG A 111 -21.53 13.69 -68.48
CA ARG A 111 -21.99 14.87 -67.74
C ARG A 111 -22.80 14.49 -66.49
N LYS A 112 -23.69 13.49 -66.57
CA LYS A 112 -24.48 12.99 -65.43
C LYS A 112 -23.61 12.39 -64.33
N ILE A 113 -22.56 11.63 -64.68
CA ILE A 113 -21.61 11.04 -63.73
C ILE A 113 -20.86 12.15 -62.98
N ARG A 114 -20.31 13.14 -63.71
CA ARG A 114 -19.59 14.27 -63.11
C ARG A 114 -20.42 15.08 -62.11
N ILE A 115 -21.67 15.39 -62.47
CA ILE A 115 -22.59 16.09 -61.56
C ILE A 115 -22.77 15.27 -60.28
N ARG A 116 -22.91 13.95 -60.42
CA ARG A 116 -23.13 13.05 -59.28
C ARG A 116 -21.89 12.85 -58.43
N GLU A 117 -20.70 12.85 -59.02
CA GLU A 117 -19.41 12.86 -58.32
C GLU A 117 -19.22 14.15 -57.54
N SER A 118 -19.44 15.31 -58.17
CA SER A 118 -19.38 16.60 -57.48
C SER A 118 -20.38 16.70 -56.33
N GLU A 119 -21.63 16.27 -56.54
CA GLU A 119 -22.65 16.19 -55.47
C GLU A 119 -22.27 15.19 -54.37
N LEU A 120 -21.48 14.15 -54.68
CA LEU A 120 -21.03 13.16 -53.69
C LEU A 120 -19.84 13.70 -52.90
N GLU A 121 -18.87 14.33 -53.57
CA GLU A 121 -17.73 15.00 -52.93
C GLU A 121 -18.19 16.10 -51.99
N GLU A 122 -19.14 16.93 -52.43
CA GLU A 122 -19.75 17.97 -51.59
C GLU A 122 -20.43 17.36 -50.35
N ARG A 123 -21.22 16.29 -50.52
CA ARG A 123 -21.84 15.57 -49.39
C ARG A 123 -20.83 14.88 -48.48
N VAL A 124 -19.72 14.38 -49.02
CA VAL A 124 -18.65 13.77 -48.21
C VAL A 124 -17.95 14.85 -47.40
N GLN A 125 -17.62 16.00 -47.99
CA GLN A 125 -17.05 17.15 -47.28
C GLN A 125 -17.99 17.67 -46.19
N GLU A 126 -19.27 17.85 -46.52
CA GLU A 126 -20.29 18.30 -45.57
C GLU A 126 -20.43 17.31 -44.39
N ARG A 127 -20.46 16.00 -44.66
CA ARG A 127 -20.48 14.98 -43.62
C ARG A 127 -19.21 14.94 -42.79
N THR A 128 -18.04 15.11 -43.42
CA THR A 128 -16.75 15.07 -42.70
C THR A 128 -16.65 16.26 -41.75
N LEU A 129 -17.05 17.45 -42.20
CA LEU A 129 -17.12 18.64 -41.36
C LEU A 129 -18.16 18.49 -40.23
N ALA A 130 -19.33 17.92 -40.53
CA ALA A 130 -20.33 17.61 -39.50
C ALA A 130 -19.83 16.58 -38.47
N LEU A 131 -19.03 15.60 -38.90
CA LEU A 131 -18.43 14.61 -38.02
C LEU A 131 -17.35 15.23 -37.12
N GLU A 132 -16.47 16.05 -37.67
CA GLU A 132 -15.43 16.76 -36.93
C GLU A 132 -16.02 17.71 -35.88
N THR A 133 -17.04 18.47 -36.26
CA THR A 133 -17.75 19.36 -35.32
C THR A 133 -18.46 18.58 -34.21
N ALA A 134 -19.12 17.47 -34.54
CA ALA A 134 -19.71 16.60 -33.53
C ALA A 134 -18.65 15.96 -32.61
N TYR A 135 -17.49 15.57 -33.16
CA TYR A 135 -16.39 15.00 -32.38
C TYR A 135 -15.83 16.04 -31.38
N HIS A 136 -15.62 17.28 -31.83
CA HIS A 136 -15.15 18.36 -30.97
C HIS A 136 -16.15 18.71 -29.88
N GLN A 137 -17.45 18.78 -30.20
CA GLN A 137 -18.50 18.99 -29.20
C GLN A 137 -18.56 17.87 -28.15
N LEU A 138 -18.33 16.63 -28.58
CA LEU A 138 -18.33 15.47 -27.69
C LEU A 138 -17.10 15.46 -26.79
N GLU A 139 -15.93 15.85 -27.31
CA GLU A 139 -14.70 16.01 -26.54
C GLU A 139 -14.82 17.14 -25.50
N GLU A 140 -15.33 18.31 -25.89
CA GLU A 140 -15.61 19.41 -24.95
C GLU A 140 -16.61 19.01 -23.87
N ALA A 141 -17.70 18.30 -24.24
CA ALA A 141 -18.68 17.81 -23.28
C ALA A 141 -18.07 16.78 -22.31
N ARG A 142 -17.19 15.89 -22.80
CA ARG A 142 -16.44 14.93 -21.96
C ARG A 142 -15.54 15.67 -20.98
N ASP A 143 -14.73 16.61 -21.48
CA ASP A 143 -13.74 17.32 -20.67
C ASP A 143 -14.42 18.20 -19.61
N ALA A 144 -15.55 18.83 -19.95
CA ALA A 144 -16.39 19.55 -19.00
C ALA A 144 -16.98 18.62 -17.91
N ALA A 145 -17.47 17.44 -18.29
CA ALA A 145 -17.98 16.45 -17.35
C ALA A 145 -16.87 15.92 -16.42
N GLU A 146 -15.68 15.65 -16.97
CA GLU A 146 -14.52 15.23 -16.17
C GLU A 146 -14.02 16.31 -15.23
N ALA A 147 -13.94 17.56 -15.69
CA ALA A 147 -13.56 18.70 -14.86
C ALA A 147 -14.55 18.90 -13.71
N SER A 148 -15.86 18.83 -13.97
CA SER A 148 -16.90 18.88 -12.95
C SER A 148 -16.75 17.74 -11.92
N SER A 149 -16.47 16.52 -12.39
CA SER A 149 -16.21 15.37 -11.51
C SER A 149 -14.96 15.55 -10.65
N ARG A 150 -13.85 16.03 -11.23
CA ARG A 150 -12.60 16.30 -10.49
C ARG A 150 -12.79 17.42 -9.46
N ALA A 151 -13.52 18.48 -9.81
CA ALA A 151 -13.86 19.55 -8.87
C ALA A 151 -14.72 19.05 -7.71
N LYS A 152 -15.69 18.18 -7.98
CA LYS A 152 -16.52 17.54 -6.95
C LYS A 152 -15.72 16.65 -6.00
N ASP A 153 -14.80 15.85 -6.54
CA ASP A 153 -13.90 14.99 -5.74
C ASP A 153 -12.94 15.82 -4.88
N GLY A 154 -12.37 16.89 -5.45
CA GLY A 154 -11.51 17.84 -4.73
C GLY A 154 -12.27 18.55 -3.61
N PHE A 155 -13.47 19.05 -3.89
CA PHE A 155 -14.34 19.66 -2.88
C PHE A 155 -14.65 18.70 -1.73
N LEU A 156 -15.00 17.45 -2.03
CA LEU A 156 -15.26 16.42 -1.02
C LEU A 156 -14.01 16.09 -0.19
N ALA A 157 -12.83 16.03 -0.80
CA ALA A 157 -11.57 15.81 -0.11
C ALA A 157 -11.23 16.97 0.84
N THR A 158 -11.37 18.21 0.39
CA THR A 158 -11.17 19.42 1.21
C THR A 158 -12.18 19.47 2.35
N MET A 159 -13.48 19.26 2.07
CA MET A 159 -14.51 19.21 3.11
C MET A 159 -14.25 18.11 4.15
N SER A 160 -13.70 16.96 3.74
CA SER A 160 -13.25 15.93 4.68
C SER A 160 -12.20 16.46 5.65
N HIS A 161 -11.21 17.18 5.14
CA HIS A 161 -10.13 17.75 5.92
C HIS A 161 -10.61 18.86 6.86
N GLU A 162 -11.46 19.75 6.34
CA GLU A 162 -12.05 20.89 7.07
C GLU A 162 -13.02 20.46 8.16
N ILE A 163 -13.70 19.31 8.02
CA ILE A 163 -14.56 18.78 9.08
C ILE A 163 -13.79 17.85 10.03
N ARG A 164 -12.76 17.13 9.54
CA ARG A 164 -11.93 16.27 10.40
C ARG A 164 -11.18 17.05 11.45
N THR A 165 -10.61 18.19 11.08
CA THR A 165 -9.80 19.03 11.97
C THR A 165 -10.57 19.50 13.22
N PRO A 166 -11.77 20.10 13.12
CA PRO A 166 -12.54 20.49 14.30
C PRO A 166 -13.07 19.29 15.09
N ILE A 167 -13.47 18.17 14.45
CA ILE A 167 -13.92 16.98 15.19
C ILE A 167 -12.77 16.35 15.98
N HIS A 168 -11.56 16.29 15.41
CA HIS A 168 -10.37 15.84 16.14
C HIS A 168 -10.01 16.77 17.30
N ALA A 169 -10.20 18.09 17.14
CA ALA A 169 -10.03 19.05 18.23
C ALA A 169 -11.06 18.82 19.36
N ILE A 170 -12.34 18.64 19.04
CA ILE A 170 -13.40 18.33 20.00
C ILE A 170 -13.11 17.00 20.73
N SER A 171 -12.70 15.96 19.98
CA SER A 171 -12.36 14.66 20.56
C SER A 171 -11.13 14.74 21.47
N GLY A 172 -10.11 15.52 21.06
CA GLY A 172 -8.92 15.77 21.87
C GLY A 172 -9.21 16.58 23.13
N MET A 173 -10.12 17.56 23.08
CA MET A 173 -10.59 18.29 24.25
C MET A 173 -11.36 17.38 25.21
N CYS A 174 -12.19 16.47 24.69
CA CYS A 174 -12.84 15.45 25.52
C CYS A 174 -11.83 14.53 26.20
N ASP A 175 -10.76 14.10 25.50
CA ASP A 175 -9.66 13.31 26.08
C ASP A 175 -8.94 14.05 27.20
N VAL A 176 -8.69 15.35 27.03
CA VAL A 176 -8.06 16.20 28.06
C VAL A 176 -8.97 16.32 29.28
N LEU A 177 -10.27 16.56 29.09
CA LEU A 177 -11.23 16.65 30.19
C LEU A 177 -11.41 15.31 30.92
N LEU A 178 -11.41 14.18 30.20
CA LEU A 178 -11.51 12.84 30.79
C LEU A 178 -10.30 12.45 31.65
N ARG A 179 -9.13 13.05 31.40
CA ARG A 179 -7.91 12.87 32.20
C ARG A 179 -7.85 13.81 33.42
N SER A 180 -8.80 14.73 33.54
CA SER A 180 -8.92 15.66 34.67
C SER A 180 -9.86 15.10 35.74
N SER A 181 -9.96 15.76 36.91
CA SER A 181 -10.94 15.40 37.94
C SER A 181 -12.36 15.75 37.50
N VAL A 182 -13.00 14.83 36.78
CA VAL A 182 -14.41 14.94 36.34
C VAL A 182 -15.30 14.02 37.17
N THR A 183 -16.52 14.48 37.46
CA THR A 183 -17.52 13.64 38.14
C THR A 183 -17.94 12.47 37.24
N PRO A 184 -18.45 11.35 37.79
CA PRO A 184 -18.90 10.21 36.98
C PRO A 184 -19.93 10.60 35.90
N ALA A 185 -20.83 11.54 36.19
CA ALA A 185 -21.81 12.05 35.22
C ALA A 185 -21.15 12.88 34.09
N GLN A 186 -20.13 13.69 34.40
CA GLN A 186 -19.37 14.44 33.38
C GLN A 186 -18.51 13.50 32.51
N SER A 187 -17.90 12.48 33.11
CA SER A 187 -17.14 11.46 32.38
C SER A 187 -18.03 10.73 31.37
N GLU A 188 -19.26 10.39 31.76
CA GLU A 188 -20.22 9.76 30.86
C GLU A 188 -20.62 10.68 29.70
N HIS A 189 -20.93 11.96 29.97
CA HIS A 189 -21.21 12.93 28.91
C HIS A 189 -20.04 13.12 27.93
N LEU A 190 -18.81 13.17 28.43
CA LEU A 190 -17.61 13.28 27.59
C LEU A 190 -17.40 12.05 26.70
N ARG A 191 -17.64 10.84 27.24
CA ARG A 191 -17.62 9.60 26.43
C ARG A 191 -18.72 9.59 25.37
N ILE A 192 -19.90 10.11 25.68
CA ILE A 192 -21.00 10.25 24.71
C ILE A 192 -20.59 11.19 23.58
N ILE A 193 -20.03 12.37 23.89
CA ILE A 193 -19.56 13.33 22.88
C ILE A 193 -18.48 12.70 22.00
N GLN A 194 -17.51 12.01 22.61
CA GLN A 194 -16.41 11.37 21.89
C GLN A 194 -16.89 10.24 20.96
N THR A 195 -17.87 9.46 21.42
CA THR A 195 -18.52 8.42 20.62
C THR A 195 -19.29 9.02 19.45
N ALA A 196 -20.01 10.13 19.67
CA ALA A 196 -20.73 10.86 18.62
C ALA A 196 -19.77 11.48 17.58
N SER A 197 -18.66 12.08 18.02
CA SER A 197 -17.61 12.61 17.15
C SER A 197 -16.98 11.54 16.27
N LYS A 198 -16.70 10.37 16.82
CA LYS A 198 -16.17 9.22 16.06
C LYS A 198 -17.17 8.70 15.05
N ALA A 199 -18.43 8.53 15.45
CA ALA A 199 -19.50 8.09 14.54
C ALA A 199 -19.69 9.07 13.35
N LEU A 200 -19.55 10.38 13.59
CA LEU A 200 -19.63 11.39 12.54
C LEU A 200 -18.46 11.29 11.55
N LEU A 201 -17.23 11.08 12.04
CA LEU A 201 -16.06 10.85 11.18
C LEU A 201 -16.20 9.59 10.33
N ASP A 202 -16.67 8.50 10.93
CA ASP A 202 -16.90 7.25 10.22
C ASP A 202 -17.98 7.42 9.13
N GLN A 203 -19.04 8.17 9.41
CA GLN A 203 -20.07 8.51 8.43
C GLN A 203 -19.54 9.37 7.28
N MET A 204 -18.67 10.33 7.58
CA MET A 204 -18.01 11.15 6.56
C MET A 204 -17.11 10.31 5.68
N ASN A 205 -16.24 9.49 6.27
CA ASN A 205 -15.35 8.61 5.53
C ASN A 205 -16.14 7.64 4.64
N ALA A 206 -17.23 7.08 5.15
CA ALA A 206 -18.14 6.24 4.37
C ALA A 206 -18.76 6.99 3.17
N THR A 207 -19.14 8.27 3.35
CA THR A 207 -19.69 9.08 2.25
C THR A 207 -18.65 9.37 1.17
N LEU A 208 -17.40 9.59 1.56
CA LEU A 208 -16.28 9.81 0.63
C LEU A 208 -15.90 8.55 -0.12
N ASP A 209 -15.81 7.43 0.58
CA ASP A 209 -15.58 6.12 -0.03
C ASP A 209 -16.70 5.80 -1.01
N PHE A 210 -17.97 6.06 -0.67
CA PHE A 210 -19.10 5.90 -1.58
C PHE A 210 -18.98 6.79 -2.83
N SER A 211 -18.58 8.05 -2.69
CA SER A 211 -18.37 8.96 -3.83
C SER A 211 -17.29 8.44 -4.78
N ARG A 212 -16.14 7.99 -4.23
CA ARG A 212 -15.03 7.45 -5.02
C ARG A 212 -15.40 6.14 -5.72
N ILE A 213 -16.13 5.27 -5.04
CA ILE A 213 -16.64 4.01 -5.58
C ILE A 213 -17.62 4.26 -6.72
N SER A 214 -18.56 5.18 -6.55
CA SER A 214 -19.57 5.53 -7.56
C SER A 214 -18.96 6.15 -8.81
N ALA A 215 -17.82 6.82 -8.67
CA ALA A 215 -17.04 7.36 -9.78
C ALA A 215 -16.13 6.32 -10.47
N GLY A 216 -16.05 5.08 -9.97
CA GLY A 216 -15.15 4.05 -10.50
C GLY A 216 -13.66 4.31 -10.24
N ARG A 217 -13.33 5.20 -9.29
CA ARG A 217 -11.97 5.70 -9.02
C ARG A 217 -11.39 5.19 -7.70
N LEU A 218 -11.77 4.01 -7.21
CA LEU A 218 -11.17 3.49 -5.98
C LEU A 218 -9.83 2.83 -6.34
N PRO A 219 -8.68 3.38 -5.94
CA PRO A 219 -7.40 2.73 -6.22
C PRO A 219 -7.33 1.43 -5.42
N LEU A 220 -7.10 0.32 -6.12
CA LEU A 220 -6.81 -0.98 -5.52
C LEU A 220 -5.30 -1.11 -5.34
N ASN A 221 -4.86 -1.58 -4.17
CA ASN A 221 -3.46 -1.86 -3.90
C ASN A 221 -3.25 -3.36 -3.85
N GLU A 222 -2.74 -3.94 -4.94
CA GLU A 222 -2.45 -5.37 -5.01
C GLU A 222 -1.13 -5.69 -4.32
N ALA A 223 -1.20 -6.38 -3.18
CA ALA A 223 -0.05 -6.83 -2.41
C ALA A 223 -0.20 -8.30 -2.04
N PRO A 224 0.90 -9.05 -1.84
CA PRO A 224 0.83 -10.39 -1.27
C PRO A 224 0.38 -10.33 0.18
N PHE A 225 -0.60 -11.15 0.56
CA PHE A 225 -1.06 -11.30 1.93
C PHE A 225 -1.55 -12.73 2.20
N ARG A 226 -1.65 -13.08 3.48
CA ARG A 226 -2.14 -14.39 3.93
C ARG A 226 -3.59 -14.30 4.34
N ILE A 227 -4.45 -15.11 3.71
CA ILE A 227 -5.91 -15.10 3.95
C ILE A 227 -6.22 -15.48 5.39
N ARG A 228 -5.49 -16.45 5.94
CA ARG A 228 -5.69 -16.93 7.30
C ARG A 228 -5.43 -15.84 8.34
N GLU A 229 -4.31 -15.14 8.24
CA GLU A 229 -3.96 -14.01 9.13
C GLU A 229 -5.00 -12.88 9.03
N LEU A 230 -5.46 -12.57 7.82
CA LEU A 230 -6.53 -11.58 7.61
C LEU A 230 -7.82 -11.95 8.34
N VAL A 231 -8.26 -13.21 8.24
CA VAL A 231 -9.48 -13.70 8.92
C VAL A 231 -9.30 -13.67 10.44
N GLU A 232 -8.16 -14.14 10.94
CA GLU A 232 -7.84 -14.18 12.38
C GLU A 232 -7.81 -12.78 12.99
N ASP A 233 -7.22 -11.80 12.30
CA ASP A 233 -7.20 -10.42 12.75
C ASP A 233 -8.61 -9.81 12.81
N VAL A 234 -9.45 -10.08 11.81
CA VAL A 234 -10.83 -9.57 11.79
C VAL A 234 -11.62 -10.15 12.95
N CYS A 235 -11.53 -11.46 13.18
CA CYS A 235 -12.21 -12.11 14.30
C CYS A 235 -11.73 -11.57 15.66
N ALA A 236 -10.43 -11.30 15.82
CA ALA A 236 -9.88 -10.76 17.07
C ALA A 236 -10.48 -9.39 17.46
N ILE A 237 -10.86 -8.56 16.48
CA ILE A 237 -11.50 -7.25 16.74
C ILE A 237 -12.85 -7.42 17.46
N PHE A 238 -13.60 -8.48 17.13
CA PHE A 238 -14.96 -8.69 17.64
C PHE A 238 -15.03 -9.68 18.81
N ALA A 239 -13.98 -10.47 19.07
CA ALA A 239 -13.96 -11.52 20.08
C ALA A 239 -14.45 -11.03 21.47
N GLY A 240 -13.91 -9.92 21.96
CA GLY A 240 -14.31 -9.39 23.28
C GLY A 240 -15.75 -8.88 23.34
N GLN A 241 -16.31 -8.36 22.24
CA GLN A 241 -17.70 -7.90 22.19
C GLN A 241 -18.67 -9.07 22.05
N ALA A 242 -18.31 -10.08 21.25
CA ALA A 242 -19.05 -11.32 21.11
C ALA A 242 -19.12 -12.07 22.45
N GLY A 243 -17.99 -12.20 23.16
CA GLY A 243 -17.94 -12.80 24.50
C GLY A 243 -18.82 -12.11 25.54
N LYS A 244 -18.91 -10.76 25.51
CA LYS A 244 -19.83 -9.99 26.39
C LYS A 244 -21.31 -10.25 26.10
N LYS A 245 -21.65 -10.54 24.84
CA LYS A 245 -23.01 -10.89 24.41
C LYS A 245 -23.28 -12.40 24.48
N GLU A 246 -22.31 -13.19 24.92
CA GLU A 246 -22.40 -14.66 24.91
C GLU A 246 -22.70 -15.23 23.51
N ILE A 247 -22.16 -14.57 22.48
CA ILE A 247 -22.24 -15.01 21.08
C ILE A 247 -20.96 -15.75 20.75
N GLU A 248 -21.09 -16.94 20.17
CA GLU A 248 -19.95 -17.74 19.74
C GLU A 248 -19.39 -17.21 18.42
N LEU A 249 -18.09 -16.94 18.40
CA LEU A 249 -17.40 -16.41 17.23
C LEU A 249 -16.51 -17.50 16.61
N ILE A 250 -16.71 -17.79 15.32
CA ILE A 250 -16.09 -18.94 14.67
C ILE A 250 -15.38 -18.51 13.40
N ALA A 251 -14.14 -18.94 13.23
CA ALA A 251 -13.34 -18.76 12.02
C ALA A 251 -13.14 -20.12 11.32
N ASP A 252 -13.83 -20.36 10.20
CA ASP A 252 -13.72 -21.59 9.39
C ASP A 252 -12.94 -21.33 8.08
N VAL A 253 -11.61 -21.43 8.11
CA VAL A 253 -10.77 -21.36 6.89
C VAL A 253 -10.41 -22.78 6.41
N ARG A 254 -10.94 -23.18 5.25
CA ARG A 254 -10.75 -24.54 4.66
C ARG A 254 -9.32 -24.79 4.20
N GLU A 255 -8.92 -26.06 4.18
CA GLU A 255 -7.58 -26.53 3.74
C GLU A 255 -7.27 -26.20 2.29
N ASN A 256 -8.29 -26.17 1.43
CA ASN A 256 -8.13 -25.86 0.01
C ASN A 256 -7.87 -24.38 -0.28
N VAL A 257 -7.87 -23.51 0.73
CA VAL A 257 -7.59 -22.08 0.58
C VAL A 257 -6.09 -21.87 0.43
N PRO A 258 -5.64 -21.22 -0.66
CA PRO A 258 -4.23 -20.88 -0.83
C PRO A 258 -3.70 -20.03 0.33
N ALA A 259 -2.54 -20.40 0.87
CA ALA A 259 -1.98 -19.75 2.05
C ALA A 259 -1.60 -18.28 1.81
N CYS A 260 -1.02 -17.98 0.64
CA CYS A 260 -0.60 -16.64 0.24
C CYS A 260 -1.21 -16.31 -1.13
N VAL A 261 -1.85 -15.15 -1.22
CA VAL A 261 -2.46 -14.65 -2.45
C VAL A 261 -2.08 -13.20 -2.68
N THR A 262 -2.22 -12.72 -3.91
CA THR A 262 -2.07 -11.31 -4.25
C THR A 262 -3.43 -10.63 -4.37
N GLY A 263 -3.58 -9.46 -3.76
CA GLY A 263 -4.79 -8.64 -3.84
C GLY A 263 -4.81 -7.53 -2.80
N ASP A 264 -5.94 -6.83 -2.66
CA ASP A 264 -6.09 -5.74 -1.69
C ASP A 264 -6.62 -6.25 -0.34
N GLY A 265 -5.71 -6.79 0.47
CA GLY A 265 -6.01 -7.29 1.82
C GLY A 265 -6.72 -6.25 2.72
N PRO A 266 -6.27 -4.99 2.80
CA PRO A 266 -6.95 -3.94 3.55
C PRO A 266 -8.40 -3.68 3.13
N ARG A 267 -8.73 -3.73 1.83
CA ARG A 267 -10.12 -3.58 1.36
C ARG A 267 -10.97 -4.79 1.69
N ILE A 268 -10.44 -6.00 1.55
CA ILE A 268 -11.14 -7.22 1.98
C ILE A 268 -11.40 -7.16 3.50
N ARG A 269 -10.42 -6.71 4.29
CA ARG A 269 -10.57 -6.46 5.73
C ARG A 269 -11.72 -5.51 6.02
N GLN A 270 -11.82 -4.40 5.29
CA GLN A 270 -12.89 -3.41 5.44
C GLN A 270 -14.27 -4.03 5.20
N VAL A 271 -14.41 -4.84 4.13
CA VAL A 271 -15.65 -5.57 3.84
C VAL A 271 -15.99 -6.53 4.98
N LEU A 272 -15.03 -7.35 5.42
CA LEU A 272 -15.25 -8.33 6.49
C LEU A 272 -15.60 -7.64 7.82
N ILE A 273 -14.92 -6.56 8.21
CA ILE A 273 -15.27 -5.78 9.41
C ILE A 273 -16.70 -5.26 9.35
N ASN A 274 -17.16 -4.79 8.19
CA ASN A 274 -18.53 -4.31 8.04
C ASN A 274 -19.55 -5.43 8.22
N LEU A 275 -19.32 -6.57 7.55
CA LEU A 275 -20.22 -7.73 7.62
C LEU A 275 -20.24 -8.34 9.03
N MET A 276 -19.08 -8.51 9.66
CA MET A 276 -18.96 -9.01 11.04
C MET A 276 -19.59 -8.05 12.05
N GLY A 277 -19.43 -6.73 11.86
CA GLY A 277 -20.09 -5.72 12.68
C GLY A 277 -21.61 -5.79 12.57
N ASN A 278 -22.15 -6.00 11.36
CA ASN A 278 -23.59 -6.20 11.16
C ASN A 278 -24.06 -7.51 11.82
N ALA A 279 -23.33 -8.61 11.63
CA ALA A 279 -23.65 -9.89 12.26
C ALA A 279 -23.73 -9.77 13.81
N LEU A 280 -22.74 -9.13 14.43
CA LEU A 280 -22.70 -8.92 15.88
C LEU A 280 -23.80 -7.98 16.38
N LYS A 281 -24.20 -7.00 15.55
CA LYS A 281 -25.25 -6.05 15.87
C LYS A 281 -26.63 -6.69 15.89
N PHE A 282 -26.91 -7.57 14.92
CA PHE A 282 -28.25 -8.15 14.69
C PHE A 282 -28.42 -9.57 15.25
N THR A 283 -27.38 -10.11 15.89
CA THR A 283 -27.44 -11.35 16.66
C THR A 283 -27.53 -11.00 18.15
N GLU A 284 -28.56 -11.50 18.82
CA GLU A 284 -28.72 -11.36 20.28
C GLU A 284 -28.11 -12.55 21.02
N SER A 285 -28.29 -13.76 20.50
CA SER A 285 -27.71 -15.00 21.00
C SER A 285 -27.46 -15.98 19.85
N GLY A 286 -26.56 -16.95 20.06
CA GLY A 286 -26.16 -17.95 19.07
C GLY A 286 -24.74 -17.73 18.55
N ASP A 287 -24.51 -17.92 17.25
CA ASP A 287 -23.18 -17.93 16.66
C ASP A 287 -23.02 -17.03 15.43
N ILE A 288 -21.78 -16.60 15.22
CA ILE A 288 -21.33 -15.88 14.03
C ILE A 288 -20.13 -16.63 13.47
N CYS A 289 -20.26 -17.09 12.23
CA CYS A 289 -19.25 -17.87 11.55
C CYS A 289 -18.72 -17.13 10.31
N LEU A 290 -17.41 -16.83 10.32
CA LEU A 290 -16.66 -16.37 9.16
C LEU A 290 -16.00 -17.57 8.48
N LYS A 291 -16.58 -18.02 7.38
CA LYS A 291 -16.13 -19.15 6.59
C LYS A 291 -15.42 -18.70 5.31
N VAL A 292 -14.28 -19.32 5.01
CA VAL A 292 -13.51 -19.06 3.79
C VAL A 292 -13.14 -20.38 3.14
N HIS A 293 -13.41 -20.49 1.85
CA HIS A 293 -13.07 -21.67 1.05
C HIS A 293 -12.66 -21.28 -0.36
N PHE A 294 -11.83 -22.11 -1.00
CA PHE A 294 -11.52 -21.97 -2.41
C PHE A 294 -12.52 -22.82 -3.21
N ASP A 295 -13.11 -22.28 -4.26
CA ASP A 295 -13.93 -23.03 -5.20
C ASP A 295 -13.10 -23.41 -6.43
N PRO A 296 -12.73 -24.69 -6.61
CA PRO A 296 -11.95 -25.13 -7.76
C PRO A 296 -12.68 -24.98 -9.10
N ALA A 297 -14.01 -24.99 -9.11
CA ALA A 297 -14.78 -24.89 -10.35
C ALA A 297 -14.74 -23.47 -10.94
N THR A 298 -14.64 -22.46 -10.07
CA THR A 298 -14.61 -21.05 -10.47
C THR A 298 -13.24 -20.40 -10.27
N GLU A 299 -12.26 -21.13 -9.73
CA GLU A 299 -10.93 -20.65 -9.33
C GLU A 299 -10.97 -19.39 -8.46
N ARG A 300 -11.97 -19.32 -7.56
CA ARG A 300 -12.22 -18.14 -6.73
C ARG A 300 -12.19 -18.48 -5.24
N THR A 301 -11.70 -17.54 -4.45
CA THR A 301 -11.82 -17.59 -3.00
C THR A 301 -13.17 -17.01 -2.61
N VAL A 302 -13.97 -17.79 -1.87
CA VAL A 302 -15.30 -17.43 -1.38
C VAL A 302 -15.23 -17.15 0.11
N PHE A 303 -15.72 -15.98 0.50
CA PHE A 303 -15.86 -15.52 1.88
C PHE A 303 -17.35 -15.49 2.26
N GLU A 304 -17.69 -16.04 3.42
CA GLU A 304 -19.06 -16.14 3.91
C GLU A 304 -19.11 -15.68 5.37
N VAL A 305 -19.94 -14.70 5.69
CA VAL A 305 -20.25 -14.30 7.06
C VAL A 305 -21.68 -14.74 7.34
N LYS A 306 -21.82 -15.73 8.22
CA LYS A 306 -23.10 -16.29 8.65
C LYS A 306 -23.38 -15.88 10.08
N ASP A 307 -24.60 -15.44 10.34
CA ASP A 307 -25.13 -15.13 11.66
C ASP A 307 -26.41 -15.92 11.94
N THR A 308 -26.73 -16.15 13.21
CA THR A 308 -28.01 -16.72 13.68
C THR A 308 -29.00 -15.67 14.16
N GLY A 309 -28.84 -14.42 13.73
CA GLY A 309 -29.63 -13.29 14.20
C GLY A 309 -31.06 -13.24 13.65
N MET A 310 -31.66 -12.04 13.71
CA MET A 310 -33.07 -11.83 13.33
C MET A 310 -33.39 -12.12 11.85
N GLY A 311 -32.38 -12.22 10.98
CA GLY A 311 -32.58 -12.40 9.54
C GLY A 311 -33.23 -11.19 8.85
N ILE A 312 -33.42 -11.29 7.53
CA ILE A 312 -33.90 -10.19 6.69
C ILE A 312 -35.08 -10.67 5.84
N ALA A 313 -36.22 -10.01 5.99
CA ALA A 313 -37.43 -10.29 5.21
C ALA A 313 -37.19 -10.09 3.70
N LEU A 314 -37.77 -10.96 2.86
CA LEU A 314 -37.54 -11.01 1.41
C LEU A 314 -37.75 -9.65 0.71
N ARG A 315 -38.73 -8.87 1.17
CA ARG A 315 -39.03 -7.53 0.65
C ARG A 315 -37.86 -6.54 0.78
N HIS A 316 -37.06 -6.64 1.85
CA HIS A 316 -35.97 -5.71 2.14
C HIS A 316 -34.61 -6.17 1.57
N GLN A 317 -34.46 -7.43 1.19
CA GLN A 317 -33.16 -7.99 0.76
C GLN A 317 -32.54 -7.29 -0.46
N LYS A 318 -33.35 -6.73 -1.37
CA LYS A 318 -32.84 -5.94 -2.50
C LYS A 318 -32.51 -4.50 -2.10
N GLU A 319 -33.22 -3.98 -1.11
CA GLU A 319 -33.17 -2.58 -0.68
C GLU A 319 -31.97 -2.31 0.23
N ILE A 320 -31.53 -3.28 1.04
CA ILE A 320 -30.40 -3.09 1.98
C ILE A 320 -29.06 -2.76 1.30
N PHE A 321 -28.92 -3.01 0.00
CA PHE A 321 -27.73 -2.66 -0.79
C PHE A 321 -27.81 -1.27 -1.41
N LEU A 322 -28.96 -0.61 -1.33
CA LEU A 322 -29.13 0.76 -1.79
C LEU A 322 -28.53 1.73 -0.76
N PRO A 323 -27.85 2.80 -1.22
CA PRO A 323 -27.27 3.78 -0.31
C PRO A 323 -28.37 4.46 0.52
N PHE A 324 -28.07 4.75 1.77
CA PHE A 324 -28.96 5.41 2.74
C PHE A 324 -30.26 4.65 3.04
N THR A 325 -30.36 3.38 2.66
CA THR A 325 -31.57 2.59 2.89
C THR A 325 -31.44 1.81 4.19
N GLN A 326 -32.48 1.88 5.03
CA GLN A 326 -32.54 1.22 6.34
C GLN A 326 -33.88 0.51 6.47
N ALA A 327 -33.87 -0.75 6.89
CA ALA A 327 -35.04 -1.64 6.81
C ALA A 327 -36.22 -1.23 7.71
N ASP A 328 -36.03 -0.46 8.79
CA ASP A 328 -37.13 0.05 9.64
C ASP A 328 -36.73 1.26 10.49
N GLY A 329 -37.63 2.25 10.59
CA GLY A 329 -37.46 3.48 11.39
C GLY A 329 -37.59 3.30 12.92
N SER A 330 -37.95 2.10 13.40
CA SER A 330 -38.03 1.75 14.83
C SER A 330 -36.71 1.17 15.37
N ILE A 331 -35.96 0.45 14.51
CA ILE A 331 -34.64 -0.17 14.81
C ILE A 331 -33.51 0.89 14.84
N THR A 332 -33.69 1.99 14.10
CA THR A 332 -32.72 3.11 14.03
C THR A 332 -32.49 3.80 15.37
N ARG A 333 -33.48 3.87 16.26
CA ARG A 333 -33.31 4.45 17.61
C ARG A 333 -32.50 3.58 18.55
N ARG A 334 -32.48 2.26 18.34
CA ARG A 334 -31.85 1.31 19.26
C ARG A 334 -30.43 0.91 18.84
N TYR A 335 -30.11 0.96 17.53
CA TYR A 335 -28.82 0.42 17.06
C TYR A 335 -28.01 1.29 16.06
N GLY A 336 -28.51 2.43 15.56
CA GLY A 336 -27.74 3.46 14.82
C GLY A 336 -27.00 2.99 13.52
N GLY A 337 -26.93 3.83 12.48
CA GLY A 337 -26.12 3.51 11.30
C GLY A 337 -26.37 4.45 10.13
N THR A 338 -25.44 4.48 9.17
CA THR A 338 -25.48 5.40 8.03
C THR A 338 -26.22 4.84 6.81
N GLY A 339 -26.51 3.54 6.80
CA GLY A 339 -27.09 2.85 5.63
C GLY A 339 -26.14 2.75 4.43
N LEU A 340 -24.86 3.11 4.60
CA LEU A 340 -23.85 3.08 3.53
C LEU A 340 -22.98 1.82 3.53
N GLY A 341 -22.89 1.11 4.65
CA GLY A 341 -21.94 0.00 4.84
C GLY A 341 -22.03 -1.10 3.79
N LEU A 342 -23.23 -1.64 3.55
CA LEU A 342 -23.44 -2.70 2.56
C LEU A 342 -23.31 -2.21 1.11
N ALA A 343 -23.67 -0.96 0.83
CA ALA A 343 -23.47 -0.34 -0.48
C ALA A 343 -21.97 -0.18 -0.81
N ILE A 344 -21.16 0.25 0.18
CA ILE A 344 -19.70 0.33 0.08
C ILE A 344 -19.11 -1.07 -0.11
N CYS A 345 -19.55 -2.07 0.66
CA CYS A 345 -19.07 -3.45 0.51
C CYS A 345 -19.31 -3.97 -0.91
N ARG A 346 -20.53 -3.80 -1.43
CA ARG A 346 -20.87 -4.22 -2.80
C ARG A 346 -20.02 -3.49 -3.85
N GLY A 347 -19.76 -2.20 -3.63
CA GLY A 347 -18.91 -1.39 -4.49
C GLY A 347 -17.46 -1.83 -4.53
N ILE A 348 -16.85 -2.08 -3.36
CA ILE A 348 -15.48 -2.60 -3.22
C ILE A 348 -15.37 -3.95 -3.94
N ILE A 349 -16.26 -4.89 -3.62
CA ILE A 349 -16.24 -6.23 -4.21
C ILE A 349 -16.40 -6.18 -5.73
N ARG A 350 -17.29 -5.33 -6.25
CA ARG A 350 -17.47 -5.16 -7.70
C ARG A 350 -16.21 -4.61 -8.38
N GLN A 351 -15.52 -3.64 -7.76
CA GLN A 351 -14.27 -3.11 -8.31
C GLN A 351 -13.14 -4.14 -8.30
N MET A 352 -13.13 -5.05 -7.31
CA MET A 352 -12.21 -6.19 -7.28
C MET A 352 -12.62 -7.35 -8.21
N GLY A 353 -13.58 -7.14 -9.12
CA GLY A 353 -14.06 -8.16 -10.07
C GLY A 353 -14.89 -9.29 -9.43
N GLY A 354 -15.36 -9.07 -8.20
CA GLY A 354 -16.16 -10.02 -7.42
C GLY A 354 -17.66 -9.80 -7.52
N HIS A 355 -18.41 -10.71 -6.91
CA HIS A 355 -19.85 -10.62 -6.73
C HIS A 355 -20.22 -10.89 -5.29
N MET A 356 -21.23 -10.19 -4.76
CA MET A 356 -21.72 -10.34 -3.39
C MET A 356 -23.19 -10.80 -3.40
N THR A 357 -23.50 -11.79 -2.59
CA THR A 357 -24.79 -12.46 -2.46
C THR A 357 -25.28 -12.45 -1.02
N LEU A 358 -26.60 -12.59 -0.84
CA LEU A 358 -27.26 -12.73 0.45
C LEU A 358 -28.21 -13.93 0.39
N ASP A 359 -28.11 -14.81 1.37
CA ASP A 359 -29.15 -15.78 1.72
C ASP A 359 -29.63 -15.47 3.14
N SER A 360 -30.91 -15.17 3.31
CA SER A 360 -31.46 -14.79 4.62
C SER A 360 -32.94 -15.13 4.72
N LYS A 361 -33.35 -15.51 5.93
CA LYS A 361 -34.76 -15.76 6.28
C LYS A 361 -35.03 -15.13 7.64
N GLU A 362 -36.13 -14.41 7.73
CA GLU A 362 -36.58 -13.78 8.98
C GLU A 362 -36.69 -14.83 10.10
N GLY A 363 -36.07 -14.55 11.25
CA GLY A 363 -35.96 -15.42 12.42
C GLY A 363 -34.95 -16.57 12.30
N ARG A 364 -34.17 -16.68 11.22
CA ARG A 364 -33.18 -17.77 11.01
C ARG A 364 -31.76 -17.30 10.71
N GLY A 365 -31.49 -16.00 10.85
CA GLY A 365 -30.20 -15.40 10.55
C GLY A 365 -29.96 -15.05 9.08
N SER A 366 -28.75 -14.58 8.79
CA SER A 366 -28.33 -14.19 7.44
C SER A 366 -26.97 -14.77 7.08
N THR A 367 -26.74 -14.98 5.78
CA THR A 367 -25.45 -15.37 5.22
C THR A 367 -25.10 -14.39 4.10
N PHE A 368 -24.11 -13.55 4.34
CA PHE A 368 -23.52 -12.68 3.31
C PHE A 368 -22.31 -13.38 2.73
N SER A 369 -22.27 -13.53 1.40
CA SER A 369 -21.16 -14.21 0.72
C SER A 369 -20.61 -13.37 -0.42
N PHE A 370 -19.30 -13.46 -0.67
CA PHE A 370 -18.68 -12.86 -1.84
C PHE A 370 -17.52 -13.69 -2.35
N SER A 371 -17.24 -13.63 -3.65
CA SER A 371 -16.15 -14.36 -4.30
C SER A 371 -15.18 -13.42 -5.02
N LEU A 372 -13.88 -13.70 -4.87
CA LEU A 372 -12.78 -12.92 -5.47
C LEU A 372 -11.81 -13.86 -6.19
N ALA A 373 -11.34 -13.42 -7.36
CA ALA A 373 -10.22 -14.06 -8.05
C ALA A 373 -8.92 -13.52 -7.44
N LEU A 374 -8.25 -14.34 -6.64
CA LEU A 374 -7.03 -13.97 -5.93
C LEU A 374 -5.88 -14.84 -6.45
N PRO A 375 -4.96 -14.29 -7.25
CA PRO A 375 -3.82 -15.04 -7.77
C PRO A 375 -3.01 -15.69 -6.64
N VAL A 376 -2.75 -16.99 -6.78
CA VAL A 376 -1.97 -17.75 -5.80
C VAL A 376 -0.49 -17.44 -5.96
N GLN A 377 0.16 -17.10 -4.85
CA GLN A 377 1.62 -17.01 -4.81
C GLN A 377 2.21 -18.41 -4.58
N PRO A 378 3.23 -18.84 -5.35
CA PRO A 378 3.93 -20.08 -5.05
C PRO A 378 4.67 -19.93 -3.71
N VAL A 379 4.18 -20.62 -2.68
CA VAL A 379 4.82 -20.63 -1.37
C VAL A 379 5.73 -21.85 -1.27
N THR A 380 7.03 -21.62 -1.29
CA THR A 380 8.04 -22.62 -0.90
C THR A 380 8.23 -22.59 0.61
N HIS A 381 7.31 -23.18 1.37
CA HIS A 381 7.55 -23.51 2.77
C HIS A 381 7.07 -24.93 3.04
N THR A 382 8.02 -25.85 3.11
CA THR A 382 7.84 -27.13 3.78
C THR A 382 7.76 -26.85 5.28
N ARG A 383 6.63 -27.17 5.93
CA ARG A 383 6.60 -27.26 7.39
C ARG A 383 7.75 -28.20 7.82
N PRO A 384 8.60 -27.82 8.79
CA PRO A 384 9.54 -28.78 9.34
C PRO A 384 8.73 -29.98 9.88
N PRO A 385 9.17 -31.21 9.61
CA PRO A 385 8.47 -32.39 10.11
C PRO A 385 8.42 -32.34 11.63
N LEU A 386 7.26 -32.66 12.21
CA LEU A 386 7.13 -32.79 13.65
C LEU A 386 8.11 -33.86 14.16
N PRO A 387 8.74 -33.66 15.33
CA PRO A 387 9.50 -34.71 15.99
C PRO A 387 8.65 -35.99 16.12
N GLU A 388 9.23 -37.17 15.88
CA GLU A 388 8.50 -38.46 15.89
C GLU A 388 7.68 -38.69 17.18
N ARG A 389 8.14 -38.13 18.30
CA ARG A 389 7.50 -38.21 19.61
C ARG A 389 6.15 -37.49 19.69
N LEU A 390 5.93 -36.49 18.83
CA LEU A 390 4.69 -35.68 18.77
C LEU A 390 3.74 -36.16 17.67
N GLN A 391 4.20 -36.98 16.71
CA GLN A 391 3.37 -37.51 15.62
C GLN A 391 2.31 -38.53 16.08
N ARG A 392 2.29 -38.90 17.37
CA ARG A 392 1.39 -39.91 17.96
C ARG A 392 0.51 -39.36 19.09
N LEU A 393 0.39 -38.05 19.23
CA LEU A 393 -0.46 -37.47 20.27
C LEU A 393 -1.94 -37.79 20.01
N HIS A 394 -2.62 -38.28 21.05
CA HIS A 394 -4.04 -38.56 21.11
C HIS A 394 -4.73 -37.48 21.96
N CYS A 395 -5.49 -36.59 21.31
CA CYS A 395 -6.21 -35.50 21.97
C CYS A 395 -7.68 -35.88 22.22
N LEU A 396 -8.20 -35.64 23.42
CA LEU A 396 -9.63 -35.72 23.70
C LEU A 396 -10.21 -34.29 23.72
N VAL A 397 -11.18 -34.01 22.86
CA VAL A 397 -11.79 -32.69 22.71
C VAL A 397 -13.23 -32.73 23.24
N ALA A 398 -13.51 -31.99 24.31
CA ALA A 398 -14.86 -31.72 24.79
C ALA A 398 -15.32 -30.33 24.34
N GLU A 399 -16.26 -30.31 23.40
CA GLU A 399 -16.79 -29.12 22.75
C GLU A 399 -18.21 -29.44 22.28
N ASP A 400 -19.22 -28.71 22.74
CA ASP A 400 -20.61 -28.99 22.38
C ASP A 400 -21.03 -28.31 21.07
N HIS A 401 -20.33 -27.24 20.66
CA HIS A 401 -20.64 -26.54 19.43
C HIS A 401 -20.09 -27.29 18.19
N PRO A 402 -20.96 -27.77 17.29
CA PRO A 402 -20.57 -28.73 16.24
C PRO A 402 -19.66 -28.14 15.17
N VAL A 403 -19.70 -26.82 14.95
CA VAL A 403 -18.81 -26.14 14.00
C VAL A 403 -17.43 -25.94 14.63
N THR A 404 -17.39 -25.56 15.91
CA THR A 404 -16.15 -25.32 16.66
C THR A 404 -15.39 -26.63 16.85
N ALA A 405 -16.09 -27.70 17.21
CA ALA A 405 -15.53 -29.06 17.29
C ALA A 405 -14.91 -29.50 15.95
N ARG A 406 -15.59 -29.20 14.83
CA ARG A 406 -15.07 -29.51 13.48
C ARG A 406 -13.83 -28.70 13.13
N VAL A 407 -13.81 -27.42 13.47
CA VAL A 407 -12.65 -26.54 13.23
C VAL A 407 -11.44 -27.01 14.05
N LEU A 408 -11.64 -27.31 15.33
CA LEU A 408 -10.62 -27.88 16.23
C LEU A 408 -10.09 -29.21 15.70
N GLY A 409 -10.98 -30.11 15.31
CA GLY A 409 -10.61 -31.41 14.75
C GLY A 409 -9.72 -31.30 13.50
N ARG A 410 -9.95 -30.29 12.65
CA ARG A 410 -9.05 -30.03 11.53
C ARG A 410 -7.70 -29.49 11.98
N TYR A 411 -7.64 -28.56 12.92
CA TYR A 411 -6.36 -28.04 13.41
C TYR A 411 -5.49 -29.16 13.96
N LEU A 412 -6.06 -30.02 14.79
CA LEU A 412 -5.36 -31.19 15.33
C LEU A 412 -4.90 -32.13 14.23
N LYS A 413 -5.75 -32.41 13.23
CA LYS A 413 -5.38 -33.23 12.07
C LYS A 413 -4.27 -32.60 11.22
N ASP A 414 -4.30 -31.28 11.00
CA ASP A 414 -3.27 -30.51 10.28
C ASP A 414 -1.93 -30.51 11.02
N PHE A 415 -1.96 -30.68 12.34
CA PHE A 415 -0.77 -30.89 13.17
C PHE A 415 -0.33 -32.36 13.20
N GLY A 416 -1.05 -33.26 12.53
CA GLY A 416 -0.76 -34.69 12.52
C GLY A 416 -1.17 -35.42 13.81
N PHE A 417 -2.00 -34.80 14.66
CA PHE A 417 -2.51 -35.43 15.88
C PHE A 417 -3.81 -36.18 15.60
N SER A 418 -4.03 -37.24 16.36
CA SER A 418 -5.32 -37.93 16.37
C SER A 418 -6.20 -37.34 17.46
N PHE A 419 -7.52 -37.32 17.26
CA PHE A 419 -8.42 -36.80 18.27
C PHE A 419 -9.72 -37.58 18.36
N HIS A 420 -10.33 -37.57 19.55
CA HIS A 420 -11.68 -38.05 19.79
C HIS A 420 -12.56 -36.89 20.29
N HIS A 421 -13.81 -36.83 19.83
CA HIS A 421 -14.73 -35.73 20.14
C HIS A 421 -15.82 -36.19 21.12
N ALA A 422 -15.97 -35.44 22.22
CA ALA A 422 -17.05 -35.55 23.16
C ALA A 422 -17.90 -34.27 23.11
N ASP A 423 -19.21 -34.43 22.89
CA ASP A 423 -20.18 -33.33 22.81
C ASP A 423 -20.80 -32.98 24.18
N THR A 424 -20.37 -33.65 25.25
CA THR A 424 -20.78 -33.45 26.65
C THR A 424 -19.64 -33.79 27.61
N GLY A 425 -19.68 -33.19 28.80
CA GLY A 425 -18.79 -33.54 29.90
C GLY A 425 -18.95 -34.99 30.33
N GLN A 426 -20.18 -35.51 30.38
CA GLN A 426 -20.42 -36.92 30.72
C GLN A 426 -19.79 -37.88 29.71
N LYS A 427 -19.93 -37.62 28.40
CA LYS A 427 -19.31 -38.46 27.36
C LYS A 427 -17.79 -38.38 27.39
N LEU A 428 -17.21 -37.24 27.78
CA LEU A 428 -15.77 -37.13 28.05
C LEU A 428 -15.36 -38.08 29.18
N LEU A 429 -16.09 -38.09 30.29
CA LEU A 429 -15.83 -38.99 31.42
C LEU A 429 -15.99 -40.46 31.06
N ASP A 430 -16.97 -40.80 30.23
CA ASP A 430 -17.19 -42.18 29.79
C ASP A 430 -16.08 -42.63 28.82
N THR A 431 -15.63 -41.75 27.91
CA THR A 431 -14.51 -42.02 27.00
C THR A 431 -13.21 -42.25 27.76
N LEU A 432 -12.98 -41.50 28.85
CA LEU A 432 -11.81 -41.68 29.72
C LEU A 432 -11.78 -43.05 30.43
N LYS A 433 -12.92 -43.74 30.55
CA LYS A 433 -13.03 -45.08 31.17
C LYS A 433 -12.84 -46.24 30.19
N GLU A 434 -13.11 -46.05 28.90
CA GLU A 434 -13.21 -47.15 27.90
C GLU A 434 -11.91 -47.42 27.08
N ALA A 435 -10.83 -46.65 27.29
CA ALA A 435 -9.48 -46.72 26.65
C ALA A 435 -9.31 -45.99 25.29
N PRO A 436 -8.09 -45.57 24.89
CA PRO A 436 -6.85 -45.38 25.66
C PRO A 436 -6.82 -44.01 26.38
N HIS A 437 -5.89 -43.84 27.33
CA HIS A 437 -5.66 -42.55 28.00
C HIS A 437 -5.24 -41.49 26.97
N PRO A 438 -5.95 -40.35 26.89
CA PRO A 438 -5.53 -39.26 26.02
C PRO A 438 -4.23 -38.66 26.53
N ASP A 439 -3.37 -38.21 25.62
CA ASP A 439 -2.17 -37.47 25.97
C ASP A 439 -2.53 -36.02 26.36
N LEU A 440 -3.60 -35.47 25.78
CA LEU A 440 -4.03 -34.09 25.97
C LEU A 440 -5.56 -34.01 26.01
N ILE A 441 -6.10 -33.19 26.91
CA ILE A 441 -7.54 -32.89 26.96
C ILE A 441 -7.76 -31.41 26.59
N LEU A 442 -8.57 -31.15 25.57
CA LEU A 442 -9.08 -29.83 25.23
C LEU A 442 -10.52 -29.74 25.75
N LEU A 443 -10.77 -28.84 26.69
CA LEU A 443 -12.05 -28.76 27.40
C LEU A 443 -12.66 -27.36 27.32
N ASP A 444 -13.84 -27.25 26.73
CA ASP A 444 -14.62 -26.01 26.81
C ASP A 444 -15.09 -25.76 28.25
N ILE A 445 -14.96 -24.51 28.70
CA ILE A 445 -15.48 -24.05 30.00
C ILE A 445 -17.01 -24.09 30.02
N ARG A 446 -17.67 -23.89 28.89
CA ARG A 446 -19.13 -23.99 28.80
C ARG A 446 -19.52 -25.20 27.96
N LEU A 447 -19.89 -26.29 28.62
CA LEU A 447 -20.57 -27.41 27.97
C LEU A 447 -22.06 -27.39 28.34
N ARG A 448 -22.91 -27.84 27.42
CA ARG A 448 -24.36 -27.94 27.62
C ARG A 448 -24.81 -28.66 28.90
N ASP A 449 -24.01 -29.60 29.41
CA ASP A 449 -24.36 -30.46 30.55
C ASP A 449 -23.60 -30.12 31.85
N THR A 450 -22.45 -29.44 31.78
CA THR A 450 -21.60 -29.20 32.97
C THR A 450 -20.67 -28.00 32.76
N ASP A 451 -20.32 -27.30 33.83
CA ASP A 451 -19.25 -26.30 33.83
C ASP A 451 -17.87 -26.98 33.68
N GLY A 452 -17.15 -26.65 32.61
CA GLY A 452 -15.84 -27.21 32.30
C GLY A 452 -14.78 -26.93 33.37
N LEU A 453 -14.90 -25.83 34.12
CA LEU A 453 -14.03 -25.58 35.28
C LEU A 453 -14.29 -26.57 36.41
N ALA A 454 -15.56 -26.83 36.71
CA ALA A 454 -15.96 -27.82 37.70
C ALA A 454 -15.54 -29.24 37.26
N LEU A 455 -15.69 -29.55 35.97
CA LEU A 455 -15.26 -30.82 35.39
C LEU A 455 -13.74 -31.01 35.47
N CYS A 456 -12.96 -29.97 35.17
CA CYS A 456 -11.50 -29.98 35.28
C CYS A 456 -11.04 -30.29 36.71
N ARG A 457 -11.66 -29.66 37.72
CA ARG A 457 -11.37 -29.95 39.13
C ARG A 457 -11.72 -31.38 39.52
N LYS A 458 -12.83 -31.91 39.00
CA LYS A 458 -13.26 -33.29 39.23
C LYS A 458 -12.27 -34.29 38.60
N LEU A 459 -11.83 -34.02 37.36
CA LEU A 459 -10.83 -34.83 36.67
C LEU A 459 -9.51 -34.91 37.45
N ALA A 460 -9.06 -33.79 38.03
CA ALA A 460 -7.86 -33.75 38.86
C ALA A 460 -7.97 -34.53 40.19
N GLN A 461 -9.19 -34.78 40.67
CA GLN A 461 -9.44 -35.60 41.87
C GLN A 461 -9.57 -37.08 41.54
N ASP A 462 -10.21 -37.39 40.40
CA ASP A 462 -10.59 -38.76 40.02
C ASP A 462 -9.49 -39.50 39.25
N HIS A 463 -8.50 -38.79 38.68
CA HIS A 463 -7.44 -39.37 37.84
C HIS A 463 -6.02 -38.91 38.27
N ASP A 464 -5.14 -39.88 38.56
CA ASP A 464 -3.72 -39.65 38.81
C ASP A 464 -2.86 -40.73 38.09
N PRO A 465 -1.98 -40.37 37.14
CA PRO A 465 -1.71 -39.02 36.64
C PRO A 465 -2.79 -38.53 35.68
N LEU A 466 -3.22 -37.27 35.86
CA LEU A 466 -4.11 -36.58 34.93
C LEU A 466 -3.33 -36.11 33.69
N PRO A 467 -3.79 -36.39 32.46
CA PRO A 467 -3.23 -35.79 31.26
C PRO A 467 -3.36 -34.25 31.27
N PRO A 468 -2.43 -33.50 30.67
CA PRO A 468 -2.55 -32.06 30.53
C PRO A 468 -3.93 -31.62 30.01
N VAL A 469 -4.52 -30.62 30.67
CA VAL A 469 -5.84 -30.06 30.31
C VAL A 469 -5.68 -28.62 29.84
N ILE A 470 -6.10 -28.34 28.61
CA ILE A 470 -6.23 -26.98 28.07
C ILE A 470 -7.71 -26.58 28.16
N LEU A 471 -7.99 -25.56 28.98
CA LEU A 471 -9.32 -24.96 29.07
C LEU A 471 -9.54 -23.92 27.97
N MET A 472 -10.72 -23.92 27.37
CA MET A 472 -11.09 -23.01 26.29
C MET A 472 -12.22 -22.09 26.76
N GLY A 473 -11.99 -20.78 26.77
CA GLY A 473 -12.95 -19.78 27.25
C GLY A 473 -13.22 -18.70 26.21
N SER A 474 -14.29 -17.93 26.37
CA SER A 474 -14.64 -16.82 25.45
C SER A 474 -14.55 -15.44 26.10
N ARG A 475 -14.30 -15.38 27.41
CA ARG A 475 -14.25 -14.12 28.14
C ARG A 475 -12.88 -13.90 28.81
N PRO A 476 -12.33 -12.67 28.78
CA PRO A 476 -11.03 -12.37 29.38
C PRO A 476 -10.98 -12.58 30.91
N ASP A 477 -12.12 -12.48 31.60
CA ASP A 477 -12.22 -12.70 33.05
C ASP A 477 -12.13 -14.19 33.44
N GLU A 478 -12.30 -15.11 32.49
CA GLU A 478 -12.26 -16.56 32.73
C GLU A 478 -10.82 -17.08 32.90
N GLU A 479 -9.83 -16.44 32.29
CA GLU A 479 -8.43 -16.89 32.26
C GLU A 479 -7.82 -16.99 33.66
N GLY A 480 -7.97 -15.94 34.48
CA GLY A 480 -7.41 -15.91 35.84
C GLY A 480 -8.03 -16.97 36.76
N VAL A 481 -9.33 -17.23 36.62
CA VAL A 481 -10.06 -18.24 37.41
C VAL A 481 -9.71 -19.66 36.95
N ALA A 482 -9.53 -19.85 35.64
CA ALA A 482 -9.14 -21.13 35.05
C ALA A 482 -7.72 -21.54 35.44
N MET A 483 -6.76 -20.63 35.33
CA MET A 483 -5.35 -20.90 35.68
C MET A 483 -5.14 -21.12 37.18
N ALA A 484 -6.02 -20.59 38.04
CA ALA A 484 -6.01 -20.84 39.48
C ALA A 484 -6.69 -22.18 39.87
N SER A 485 -7.35 -22.87 38.94
CA SER A 485 -8.11 -24.09 39.24
C SER A 485 -7.21 -25.34 39.16
N PRO A 486 -7.25 -26.25 40.16
CA PRO A 486 -6.52 -27.52 40.12
C PRO A 486 -6.89 -28.35 38.88
N GLY A 487 -5.88 -28.87 38.18
CA GLY A 487 -6.04 -29.70 36.97
C GLY A 487 -5.89 -28.95 35.65
N CYS A 488 -5.97 -27.61 35.65
CA CYS A 488 -5.75 -26.80 34.45
C CYS A 488 -4.24 -26.67 34.16
N THR A 489 -3.82 -27.01 32.95
CA THR A 489 -2.43 -26.85 32.49
C THR A 489 -2.23 -25.56 31.71
N ALA A 490 -3.19 -25.20 30.85
CA ALA A 490 -3.17 -23.95 30.09
C ALA A 490 -4.61 -23.47 29.77
N PHE A 491 -4.75 -22.20 29.39
CA PHE A 491 -6.02 -21.60 28.99
C PHE A 491 -5.89 -20.93 27.63
N LEU A 492 -6.91 -21.08 26.78
CA LEU A 492 -6.97 -20.45 25.46
C LEU A 492 -8.29 -19.72 25.24
N ASN A 493 -8.19 -18.50 24.70
CA ASN A 493 -9.35 -17.68 24.33
C ASN A 493 -9.90 -18.08 22.95
N LYS A 494 -11.23 -18.22 22.86
CA LYS A 494 -11.99 -18.38 21.61
C LYS A 494 -12.18 -17.01 20.94
N PRO A 495 -12.11 -16.91 19.59
CA PRO A 495 -11.83 -17.97 18.63
C PRO A 495 -10.36 -18.41 18.66
N LEU A 496 -10.14 -19.73 18.67
CA LEU A 496 -8.82 -20.33 18.79
C LEU A 496 -8.00 -20.14 17.51
N ARG A 497 -6.78 -19.62 17.66
CA ARG A 497 -5.80 -19.52 16.58
C ARG A 497 -5.02 -20.84 16.47
N PRO A 498 -4.81 -21.39 15.26
CA PRO A 498 -4.03 -22.61 15.07
C PRO A 498 -2.61 -22.47 15.61
N SER A 499 -1.95 -21.32 15.42
CA SER A 499 -0.60 -21.07 15.91
C SER A 499 -0.56 -21.13 17.43
N THR A 500 -1.43 -20.38 18.11
CA THR A 500 -1.49 -20.37 19.58
C THR A 500 -1.81 -21.76 20.14
N LEU A 501 -2.77 -22.48 19.54
CA LEU A 501 -3.07 -23.85 19.94
C LEU A 501 -1.85 -24.78 19.77
N PHE A 502 -1.15 -24.69 18.63
CA PHE A 502 0.04 -25.48 18.36
C PHE A 502 1.16 -25.16 19.37
N ASP A 503 1.47 -23.88 19.54
CA ASP A 503 2.53 -23.41 20.42
C ASP A 503 2.29 -23.85 21.87
N THR A 504 1.06 -23.73 22.37
CA THR A 504 0.67 -24.21 23.72
C THR A 504 0.82 -25.72 23.85
N ILE A 505 0.43 -26.51 22.83
CA ILE A 505 0.64 -27.97 22.84
C ILE A 505 2.13 -28.28 22.87
N MET A 506 2.95 -27.61 22.06
CA MET A 506 4.39 -27.84 22.03
C MET A 506 5.06 -27.50 23.37
N GLU A 507 4.66 -26.40 24.00
CA GLU A 507 5.14 -25.98 25.32
C GLU A 507 4.83 -27.03 26.40
N ILE A 508 3.61 -27.56 26.42
CA ILE A 508 3.17 -28.58 27.38
C ILE A 508 3.98 -29.87 27.28
N PHE A 509 4.25 -30.36 26.06
CA PHE A 509 4.93 -31.64 25.87
C PHE A 509 6.46 -31.55 25.92
N GLY A 510 7.01 -30.40 26.33
CA GLY A 510 8.45 -30.22 26.53
C GLY A 510 9.25 -30.51 25.26
N ALA A 511 8.62 -30.41 24.09
CA ALA A 511 9.37 -30.31 22.85
C ALA A 511 10.14 -29.01 23.00
N ASP A 512 11.45 -29.13 23.20
CA ASP A 512 12.39 -28.03 23.23
C ASP A 512 12.45 -27.43 21.81
N LEU A 513 11.32 -26.83 21.39
CA LEU A 513 11.25 -25.70 20.49
C LEU A 513 11.71 -24.46 21.25
N ARG A 514 12.79 -24.58 22.03
CA ARG A 514 13.98 -23.83 21.68
C ARG A 514 14.32 -24.11 20.20
N VAL A 515 13.47 -23.62 19.30
CA VAL A 515 13.87 -22.54 18.43
C VAL A 515 14.85 -21.75 19.29
N ARG A 516 16.16 -22.05 19.15
CA ARG A 516 17.21 -21.08 19.46
C ARG A 516 16.56 -19.76 19.16
N PRO A 517 16.44 -18.80 20.11
CA PRO A 517 15.77 -17.54 19.83
C PRO A 517 16.24 -17.17 18.45
N CYS A 518 15.32 -17.26 17.47
CA CYS A 518 15.70 -17.05 16.08
C CYS A 518 16.34 -15.68 16.19
N PRO A 519 17.67 -15.57 15.94
CA PRO A 519 18.45 -14.44 16.40
C PRO A 519 17.64 -13.22 16.03
N ALA A 520 17.14 -12.50 17.05
CA ALA A 520 16.06 -11.53 16.94
C ALA A 520 16.18 -10.84 15.60
N PRO A 521 15.22 -11.04 14.66
CA PRO A 521 15.47 -11.15 13.22
C PRO A 521 16.68 -10.32 12.88
N ALA A 522 17.85 -10.97 12.81
CA ALA A 522 19.06 -10.30 12.36
C ALA A 522 18.59 -9.64 11.07
N GLY A 523 18.66 -8.29 11.03
CA GLY A 523 18.07 -7.52 9.96
C GLY A 523 18.39 -8.19 8.62
N PRO A 524 17.44 -8.22 7.68
CA PRO A 524 17.42 -9.16 6.56
C PRO A 524 18.84 -9.43 6.06
N GLU A 525 19.30 -10.70 6.01
CA GLU A 525 20.72 -11.07 5.73
C GLU A 525 21.32 -10.33 4.53
N ASN A 526 20.46 -9.89 3.62
CA ASN A 526 20.76 -8.99 2.53
C ASN A 526 21.46 -7.69 2.99
N LEU A 527 21.05 -6.98 4.03
CA LEU A 527 21.58 -5.63 4.37
C LEU A 527 23.00 -5.58 4.95
N ARG A 528 23.64 -6.73 5.20
CA ARG A 528 24.99 -6.78 5.79
C ARG A 528 26.03 -6.13 4.88
N GLY A 529 26.81 -5.21 5.43
CA GLY A 529 27.90 -4.51 4.73
C GLY A 529 27.48 -3.28 3.92
N LEU A 530 26.19 -2.95 3.89
CA LEU A 530 25.69 -1.76 3.21
C LEU A 530 26.18 -0.48 3.91
N ARG A 531 26.71 0.50 3.16
CA ARG A 531 27.17 1.78 3.74
C ARG A 531 26.08 2.83 3.58
N ILE A 532 25.51 3.25 4.71
CA ILE A 532 24.44 4.25 4.74
C ILE A 532 24.97 5.55 5.34
N LEU A 533 24.72 6.66 4.65
CA LEU A 533 24.87 8.00 5.25
C LEU A 533 23.52 8.45 5.83
N LEU A 534 23.45 8.56 7.14
CA LEU A 534 22.30 9.10 7.87
C LEU A 534 22.53 10.58 8.17
N VAL A 535 21.71 11.45 7.58
CA VAL A 535 21.76 12.90 7.76
C VAL A 535 20.55 13.34 8.58
N GLU A 536 20.79 13.70 9.84
CA GLU A 536 19.76 14.08 10.82
C GLU A 536 20.37 15.10 11.79
N ASP A 537 19.76 16.26 11.95
CA ASP A 537 20.27 17.33 12.81
C ASP A 537 20.15 16.99 14.31
N ASN A 538 19.08 16.29 14.69
CA ASN A 538 18.83 15.87 16.06
C ASN A 538 19.66 14.64 16.48
N SER A 539 20.49 14.80 17.52
CA SER A 539 21.36 13.73 18.05
C SER A 539 20.62 12.48 18.51
N VAL A 540 19.46 12.65 19.17
CA VAL A 540 18.65 11.53 19.69
C VAL A 540 18.04 10.75 18.53
N ASN A 541 17.47 11.42 17.53
CA ASN A 541 16.91 10.75 16.35
C ASN A 541 18.00 10.03 15.54
N ARG A 542 19.17 10.65 15.45
CA ARG A 542 20.34 10.09 14.76
C ARG A 542 20.85 8.85 15.48
N MET A 543 20.90 8.85 16.81
CA MET A 543 21.22 7.67 17.61
C MET A 543 20.17 6.57 17.40
N ILE A 544 18.88 6.88 17.51
CA ILE A 544 17.80 5.90 17.32
C ILE A 544 17.91 5.23 15.95
N ALA A 545 18.03 6.01 14.88
CA ALA A 545 18.15 5.47 13.53
C ALA A 545 19.43 4.63 13.34
N ARG A 546 20.57 5.08 13.90
CA ARG A 546 21.83 4.34 13.88
C ARG A 546 21.72 3.00 14.62
N GLU A 547 21.13 3.00 15.80
CA GLU A 547 20.98 1.82 16.66
C GLU A 547 19.91 0.85 16.15
N LEU A 548 18.99 1.31 15.30
CA LEU A 548 18.13 0.41 14.52
C LEU A 548 18.87 -0.26 13.36
N LEU A 549 19.84 0.43 12.74
CA LEU A 549 20.55 -0.05 11.54
C LEU A 549 21.78 -0.92 11.86
N ILE A 550 22.51 -0.63 12.94
CA ILE A 550 23.71 -1.40 13.34
C ILE A 550 23.41 -2.90 13.58
N PRO A 551 22.32 -3.29 14.28
CA PRO A 551 21.99 -4.70 14.47
C PRO A 551 21.67 -5.46 13.17
N ALA A 552 21.32 -4.75 12.10
CA ALA A 552 21.13 -5.32 10.76
C ALA A 552 22.45 -5.55 10.00
N GLY A 553 23.60 -5.23 10.61
CA GLY A 553 24.93 -5.37 10.01
C GLY A 553 25.26 -4.30 8.95
N VAL A 554 24.57 -3.17 8.98
CA VAL A 554 24.79 -2.01 8.10
C VAL A 554 25.91 -1.14 8.67
N CYS A 555 26.81 -0.66 7.82
CA CYS A 555 27.79 0.36 8.15
C CYS A 555 27.13 1.74 8.09
N VAL A 556 26.83 2.35 9.23
CA VAL A 556 26.14 3.65 9.30
C VAL A 556 27.15 4.76 9.59
N HIS A 557 27.26 5.70 8.66
CA HIS A 557 27.92 6.98 8.86
C HIS A 557 26.87 8.05 9.15
N THR A 558 27.17 8.97 10.06
CA THR A 558 26.20 9.97 10.53
C THR A 558 26.70 11.38 10.24
N ALA A 559 25.81 12.26 9.78
CA ALA A 559 26.05 13.69 9.63
C ALA A 559 24.93 14.46 10.34
N SER A 560 25.28 15.57 11.02
CA SER A 560 24.33 16.45 11.72
C SER A 560 23.82 17.61 10.86
N SER A 561 24.27 17.73 9.61
CA SER A 561 23.76 18.76 8.70
C SER A 561 23.97 18.37 7.23
N GLY A 562 23.21 19.02 6.34
CA GLY A 562 23.40 18.88 4.90
C GLY A 562 24.77 19.32 4.39
N ALA A 563 25.45 20.24 5.09
CA ALA A 563 26.80 20.68 4.74
C ALA A 563 27.86 19.61 5.09
N GLU A 564 27.74 19.01 6.27
CA GLU A 564 28.61 17.91 6.69
C GLU A 564 28.43 16.68 5.79
N ALA A 565 27.19 16.40 5.37
CA ALA A 565 26.91 15.33 4.41
C ALA A 565 27.64 15.55 3.08
N LEU A 566 27.72 16.78 2.56
CA LEU A 566 28.46 17.08 1.33
C LEU A 566 29.97 16.89 1.51
N VAL A 567 30.54 17.34 2.62
CA VAL A 567 31.97 17.13 2.94
C VAL A 567 32.30 15.64 3.09
N PHE A 568 31.38 14.86 3.68
CA PHE A 568 31.52 13.42 3.82
C PHE A 568 31.54 12.72 2.46
N LEU A 569 30.62 13.09 1.55
CA LEU A 569 30.52 12.54 0.20
C LEU A 569 31.72 12.89 -0.71
N GLU A 570 32.55 13.87 -0.36
CA GLU A 570 33.79 14.16 -1.06
C GLU A 570 34.91 13.15 -0.74
N ARG A 571 34.86 12.53 0.45
CA ARG A 571 35.97 11.73 1.01
C ARG A 571 35.66 10.24 1.05
N GLU A 572 34.42 9.89 1.33
CA GLU A 572 33.99 8.52 1.61
C GLU A 572 32.96 8.05 0.60
N GLU A 573 32.82 6.73 0.47
CA GLU A 573 31.83 6.12 -0.41
C GLU A 573 30.67 5.52 0.36
N VAL A 574 29.46 5.77 -0.14
CA VAL A 574 28.20 5.31 0.45
C VAL A 574 27.27 4.78 -0.61
N ASP A 575 26.42 3.84 -0.20
CA ASP A 575 25.53 3.11 -1.09
C ASP A 575 24.10 3.67 -1.04
N ILE A 576 23.67 4.24 0.12
CA ILE A 576 22.36 4.87 0.31
C ILE A 576 22.49 6.08 1.25
N ILE A 577 21.68 7.13 1.00
CA ILE A 577 21.55 8.28 1.90
C ILE A 577 20.14 8.30 2.52
N LEU A 578 20.06 8.33 3.84
CA LEU A 578 18.84 8.66 4.59
C LEU A 578 18.92 10.15 4.97
N MET A 579 17.97 10.95 4.48
CA MET A 579 18.04 12.41 4.55
C MET A 579 16.82 12.98 5.27
N ASP A 580 17.02 13.65 6.40
CA ASP A 580 15.95 14.45 7.00
C ASP A 580 15.54 15.62 6.10
N VAL A 581 14.24 15.80 5.90
CA VAL A 581 13.71 16.87 5.04
C VAL A 581 13.83 18.23 5.73
N ARG A 582 13.66 18.29 7.06
CA ARG A 582 13.67 19.55 7.82
C ARG A 582 14.87 19.61 8.74
N MET A 583 15.93 20.28 8.30
CA MET A 583 17.15 20.53 9.07
C MET A 583 17.46 22.03 9.16
N GLU A 584 18.09 22.47 10.25
CA GLU A 584 18.56 23.84 10.40
C GLU A 584 19.66 24.21 9.37
N GLY A 585 19.59 25.43 8.82
CA GLY A 585 20.52 25.90 7.79
C GLY A 585 20.18 25.37 6.39
N MET A 586 20.92 24.36 5.92
CA MET A 586 20.67 23.76 4.60
C MET A 586 19.67 22.61 4.73
N ASP A 587 18.44 22.84 4.26
CA ASP A 587 17.38 21.82 4.29
C ASP A 587 17.71 20.59 3.42
N GLY A 588 17.12 19.44 3.74
CA GLY A 588 17.43 18.18 3.06
C GLY A 588 17.09 18.16 1.56
N ARG A 589 16.15 18.99 1.10
CA ARG A 589 15.79 19.12 -0.31
C ARG A 589 16.83 19.93 -1.09
N ALA A 590 17.34 21.01 -0.50
CA ALA A 590 18.43 21.80 -1.01
C ALA A 590 19.73 20.98 -1.03
N THR A 591 20.00 20.20 0.01
CA THR A 591 21.11 19.24 0.04
C THR A 591 20.98 18.19 -1.06
N THR A 592 19.80 17.61 -1.25
CA THR A 592 19.54 16.64 -2.33
C THR A 592 19.82 17.24 -3.71
N ARG A 593 19.35 18.46 -4.00
CA ARG A 593 19.65 19.13 -5.28
C ARG A 593 21.15 19.31 -5.50
N LYS A 594 21.90 19.65 -4.46
CA LYS A 594 23.37 19.74 -4.53
C LYS A 594 24.02 18.39 -4.78
N ILE A 595 23.60 17.33 -4.08
CA ILE A 595 24.10 15.96 -4.31
C ILE A 595 23.83 15.52 -5.76
N ARG A 596 22.63 15.79 -6.28
CA ARG A 596 22.25 15.48 -7.68
C ARG A 596 23.06 16.25 -8.73
N SER A 597 23.60 17.41 -8.37
CA SER A 597 24.48 18.19 -9.26
C SER A 597 25.91 17.64 -9.35
N LEU A 598 26.32 16.79 -8.40
CA LEU A 598 27.64 16.16 -8.39
C LEU A 598 27.64 14.92 -9.32
N PRO A 599 28.53 14.85 -10.34
CA PRO A 599 28.54 13.74 -11.30
C PRO A 599 28.70 12.36 -10.66
N LYS A 600 29.50 12.25 -9.59
CA LYS A 600 29.73 10.99 -8.86
C LYS A 600 28.49 10.47 -8.12
N TRP A 601 27.64 11.37 -7.62
CA TRP A 601 26.52 11.05 -6.73
C TRP A 601 25.15 11.26 -7.37
N ARG A 602 25.10 11.57 -8.66
CA ARG A 602 23.86 11.90 -9.38
C ARG A 602 22.76 10.86 -9.22
N ASN A 603 23.12 9.58 -9.16
CA ASN A 603 22.17 8.46 -9.11
C ASN A 603 22.16 7.70 -7.78
N ILE A 604 22.77 8.23 -6.72
CA ILE A 604 22.75 7.55 -5.42
C ILE A 604 21.32 7.50 -4.86
N PRO A 605 20.83 6.37 -4.31
CA PRO A 605 19.53 6.33 -3.65
C PRO A 605 19.46 7.31 -2.46
N ILE A 606 18.51 8.25 -2.49
CA ILE A 606 18.25 9.22 -1.40
C ILE A 606 16.83 9.00 -0.88
N ILE A 607 16.71 8.56 0.36
CA ILE A 607 15.42 8.29 1.04
C ILE A 607 15.14 9.44 2.02
N ALA A 608 14.01 10.12 1.84
CA ALA A 608 13.56 11.22 2.68
C ALA A 608 13.03 10.73 4.03
N LEU A 609 13.37 11.39 5.13
CA LEU A 609 12.74 11.20 6.44
C LEU A 609 11.79 12.38 6.71
N THR A 610 10.47 12.14 6.75
CA THR A 610 9.42 13.18 6.86
C THR A 610 8.61 13.05 8.15
N ALA A 611 8.06 14.15 8.67
CA ALA A 611 7.20 14.09 9.86
C ALA A 611 5.73 13.76 9.54
N ASP A 612 5.28 13.95 8.30
CA ASP A 612 3.90 13.74 7.85
C ASP A 612 3.83 12.78 6.64
N ALA A 613 2.67 12.14 6.47
CA ALA A 613 2.39 11.16 5.41
C ALA A 613 1.53 11.74 4.27
N GLY A 614 1.48 13.06 4.14
CA GLY A 614 0.68 13.76 3.14
C GLY A 614 1.23 13.59 1.72
N MET A 615 0.33 13.40 0.73
CA MET A 615 0.69 13.28 -0.69
C MET A 615 1.46 14.51 -1.22
N GLU A 616 1.27 15.69 -0.62
CA GLU A 616 1.95 16.93 -1.01
C GLU A 616 3.44 16.95 -0.60
N GLU A 617 3.78 16.47 0.61
CA GLU A 617 5.18 16.39 1.06
C GLU A 617 5.97 15.36 0.24
N GLU A 618 5.33 14.25 -0.14
CA GLU A 618 5.92 13.24 -1.02
C GLU A 618 6.23 13.81 -2.42
N SER A 619 5.28 14.56 -2.99
CA SER A 619 5.44 15.19 -4.32
C SER A 619 6.63 16.16 -4.36
N LEU A 620 6.74 17.04 -3.35
CA LEU A 620 7.81 18.02 -3.27
C LEU A 620 9.20 17.38 -3.04
N SER A 621 9.27 16.29 -2.27
CA SER A 621 10.52 15.54 -2.07
C SER A 621 10.95 14.80 -3.34
N ARG A 622 9.99 14.26 -4.11
CA ARG A 622 10.26 13.65 -5.42
C ARG A 622 10.75 14.68 -6.45
N MET A 623 10.16 15.87 -6.48
CA MET A 623 10.62 16.98 -7.34
C MET A 623 12.04 17.45 -6.98
N ALA A 624 12.47 17.32 -5.72
CA ALA A 624 13.84 17.62 -5.31
C ALA A 624 14.86 16.54 -5.73
N GLY A 625 14.39 15.39 -6.22
CA GLY A 625 15.21 14.27 -6.69
C GLY A 625 15.46 13.18 -5.64
N MET A 626 14.59 13.05 -4.62
CA MET A 626 14.63 11.94 -3.66
C MET A 626 13.88 10.71 -4.22
N ASP A 627 14.40 9.51 -3.97
CA ASP A 627 13.94 8.24 -4.56
C ASP A 627 12.91 7.51 -3.68
N GLY A 628 12.93 7.76 -2.38
CA GLY A 628 12.00 7.16 -1.42
C GLY A 628 11.63 8.11 -0.28
N HIS A 629 10.66 7.72 0.54
CA HIS A 629 10.29 8.45 1.74
C HIS A 629 9.92 7.50 2.88
N LEU A 630 10.25 7.89 4.10
CA LEU A 630 9.90 7.21 5.34
C LEU A 630 9.36 8.23 6.33
N THR A 631 8.25 7.88 6.99
CA THR A 631 7.66 8.76 8.01
C THR A 631 8.38 8.57 9.34
N LYS A 632 8.59 9.67 10.05
CA LYS A 632 9.05 9.74 11.44
C LYS A 632 7.81 9.60 12.34
N PRO A 633 7.85 8.84 13.46
CA PRO A 633 8.98 8.07 13.96
C PRO A 633 9.27 6.87 13.06
N LEU A 634 10.56 6.57 12.88
CA LEU A 634 11.05 5.50 12.03
C LEU A 634 10.54 4.15 12.53
N ASN A 635 9.79 3.44 11.67
CA ASN A 635 9.41 2.06 11.90
C ASN A 635 10.51 1.15 11.33
N ALA A 636 11.12 0.33 12.19
CA ALA A 636 12.20 -0.60 11.81
C ALA A 636 11.82 -1.50 10.62
N GLN A 637 10.59 -2.02 10.59
CA GLN A 637 10.12 -2.90 9.53
C GLN A 637 9.98 -2.17 8.19
N ALA A 638 9.48 -0.93 8.20
CA ALA A 638 9.38 -0.09 7.00
C ALA A 638 10.75 0.34 6.48
N LEU A 639 11.67 0.68 7.40
CA LEU A 639 13.05 1.04 7.08
C LEU A 639 13.79 -0.12 6.41
N PHE A 640 13.78 -1.32 7.01
CA PHE A 640 14.44 -2.49 6.44
C PHE A 640 13.83 -2.93 5.11
N SER A 641 12.50 -2.88 4.97
CA SER A 641 11.82 -3.23 3.72
C SER A 641 12.21 -2.29 2.58
N MET A 642 12.32 -0.98 2.87
CA MET A 642 12.74 0.00 1.87
C MET A 642 14.22 -0.18 1.49
N LEU A 643 15.11 -0.38 2.47
CA LEU A 643 16.53 -0.60 2.21
C LEU A 643 16.79 -1.90 1.41
N ALA A 644 16.05 -2.97 1.68
CA ALA A 644 16.16 -4.23 0.94
C ALA A 644 15.77 -4.09 -0.54
N GLY A 645 14.86 -3.17 -0.88
CA GLY A 645 14.45 -2.88 -2.25
C GLY A 645 15.56 -2.23 -3.09
N TYR A 646 16.38 -1.38 -2.47
CA TYR A 646 17.48 -0.69 -3.15
C TYR A 646 18.73 -1.56 -3.34
N GLN A 647 18.82 -2.68 -2.61
CA GLN A 647 19.95 -3.59 -2.70
C GLN A 647 19.87 -4.57 -3.89
N LYS A 648 18.67 -4.91 -4.36
CA LYS A 648 18.48 -5.82 -5.51
C LYS A 648 18.73 -5.16 -6.87
N ASN A 649 18.98 -3.84 -6.91
CA ASN A 649 18.91 -3.02 -8.13
C ASN A 649 20.19 -2.19 -8.43
N SER A 650 21.40 -2.74 -8.25
CA SER A 650 22.63 -2.15 -8.83
C SER A 650 22.75 -2.30 -10.36
N GLY A 651 21.62 -2.32 -11.07
CA GLY A 651 21.57 -2.37 -12.54
C GLY A 651 20.15 -2.32 -13.11
N LYS A 652 19.72 -1.10 -13.47
CA LYS A 652 18.56 -0.71 -14.32
C LYS A 652 17.15 -0.61 -13.68
N ASN A 653 16.66 0.63 -13.70
CA ASN A 653 15.30 1.22 -13.63
C ASN A 653 14.04 0.41 -13.22
N ALA A 654 13.34 1.03 -12.23
CA ALA A 654 11.91 1.06 -11.85
C ALA A 654 11.38 -0.02 -10.87
N PRO A 655 10.25 0.20 -10.13
CA PRO A 655 9.61 1.41 -9.57
C PRO A 655 9.39 1.35 -8.02
N MET A 656 8.90 2.44 -7.41
CA MET A 656 8.75 2.67 -5.96
C MET A 656 7.79 1.72 -5.19
N PRO A 657 8.10 1.35 -3.93
CA PRO A 657 7.12 0.85 -2.96
C PRO A 657 6.31 2.01 -2.33
N ALA A 658 5.00 1.85 -2.24
CA ALA A 658 4.07 2.81 -1.65
C ALA A 658 4.08 2.79 -0.11
N THR A 659 4.26 3.97 0.48
CA THR A 659 3.65 4.50 1.72
C THR A 659 3.19 3.48 2.77
N HIS A 660 4.08 3.14 3.71
CA HIS A 660 3.68 2.59 5.01
C HIS A 660 3.02 3.69 5.86
N ARG A 661 1.70 3.56 6.06
CA ARG A 661 0.93 4.32 7.05
C ARG A 661 1.21 3.74 8.44
N ARG A 662 1.48 4.61 9.43
CA ARG A 662 1.75 4.25 10.83
C ARG A 662 0.76 3.22 11.39
N PRO A 663 1.19 2.31 12.29
CA PRO A 663 0.29 1.74 13.28
C PRO A 663 -0.20 2.87 14.18
N SER A 664 -1.51 3.08 14.21
CA SER A 664 -2.16 3.92 15.20
C SER A 664 -2.04 3.25 16.57
N GLY A 665 -1.06 3.67 17.36
CA GLY A 665 -0.99 3.34 18.78
C GLY A 665 -2.17 3.98 19.50
N GLN A 666 -3.00 3.15 20.14
CA GLN A 666 -3.92 3.59 21.18
C GLN A 666 -3.12 4.17 22.37
N PRO A 667 -3.64 5.14 23.13
CA PRO A 667 -3.02 5.53 24.40
C PRO A 667 -3.18 4.36 25.39
N HIS A 668 -2.08 3.90 25.97
CA HIS A 668 -2.12 3.00 27.12
C HIS A 668 -2.76 3.74 28.32
N PRO A 669 -3.55 3.08 29.19
CA PRO A 669 -4.31 3.71 30.28
C PRO A 669 -3.50 3.99 31.55
N ASP A 670 -2.17 3.92 31.53
CA ASP A 670 -1.38 4.09 32.75
C ASP A 670 -0.79 5.50 32.79
N GLY A 671 -1.10 6.24 33.85
CA GLY A 671 -0.62 7.60 34.12
C GLY A 671 0.88 7.70 34.39
N THR A 672 1.70 6.91 33.72
CA THR A 672 3.16 6.95 33.81
C THR A 672 3.72 8.00 32.84
N PRO A 673 4.67 8.85 33.27
CA PRO A 673 5.28 9.88 32.41
C PRO A 673 5.97 9.34 31.14
N LEU A 674 6.30 8.04 31.11
CA LEU A 674 6.94 7.32 30.01
C LEU A 674 6.14 6.05 29.68
N ASP A 675 5.77 5.88 28.41
CA ASP A 675 5.25 4.60 27.89
C ASP A 675 6.42 3.66 27.53
N SER A 676 6.87 2.90 28.51
CA SER A 676 7.97 1.94 28.34
C SER A 676 7.56 0.71 27.49
N HIS A 677 6.32 0.23 27.62
CA HIS A 677 5.86 -0.99 26.95
C HIS A 677 5.62 -0.79 25.44
N GLY A 678 5.04 0.34 25.03
CA GLY A 678 4.81 0.65 23.62
C GLY A 678 6.06 1.04 22.83
N VAL A 679 7.09 1.55 23.52
CA VAL A 679 8.33 2.03 22.89
C VAL A 679 9.42 0.97 22.81
N ILE A 680 9.55 0.07 23.78
CA ILE A 680 10.52 -1.04 23.73
C ILE A 680 10.29 -1.95 22.50
N HIS A 681 9.03 -2.14 22.08
CA HIS A 681 8.70 -2.88 20.86
C HIS A 681 9.20 -2.17 19.56
N ARG A 682 9.42 -0.85 19.60
CA ARG A 682 10.04 -0.09 18.48
C ARG A 682 11.56 -0.29 18.42
N PHE A 683 12.17 -0.63 19.56
CA PHE A 683 13.58 -1.00 19.69
C PHE A 683 13.80 -2.53 19.62
N LEU A 684 12.88 -3.27 19.00
CA LEU A 684 12.96 -4.73 18.84
C LEU A 684 13.11 -5.50 20.17
N GLY A 685 12.63 -4.94 21.29
CA GLY A 685 12.77 -5.55 22.62
C GLY A 685 14.09 -5.24 23.34
N ASN A 686 14.98 -4.41 22.78
CA ASN A 686 16.29 -4.12 23.38
C ASN A 686 16.21 -3.08 24.51
N ARG A 687 16.04 -3.57 25.74
CA ARG A 687 15.91 -2.73 26.95
C ARG A 687 17.15 -1.89 27.27
N GLN A 688 18.36 -2.44 27.11
CA GLN A 688 19.62 -1.73 27.38
C GLN A 688 19.83 -0.53 26.43
N LEU A 689 19.39 -0.67 25.18
CA LEU A 689 19.42 0.42 24.22
C LEU A 689 18.42 1.53 24.59
N TYR A 690 17.23 1.15 25.03
CA TYR A 690 16.22 2.11 25.49
C TYR A 690 16.73 2.92 26.70
N GLU A 691 17.40 2.28 27.66
CA GLU A 691 18.01 2.94 28.82
C GLU A 691 19.07 3.98 28.40
N LYS A 692 19.96 3.66 27.45
CA LYS A 692 20.94 4.62 26.91
C LYS A 692 20.31 5.83 26.21
N VAL A 693 19.22 5.61 25.47
CA VAL A 693 18.48 6.69 24.80
C VAL A 693 17.80 7.62 25.83
N LEU A 694 17.31 7.07 26.94
CA LEU A 694 16.76 7.87 28.05
C LEU A 694 17.85 8.70 28.74
N GLU A 695 19.04 8.14 28.98
CA GLU A 695 20.19 8.86 29.55
C GLU A 695 20.66 10.01 28.65
N GLU A 696 20.73 9.81 27.34
CA GLU A 696 21.12 10.86 26.41
C GLU A 696 20.04 11.96 26.28
N PHE A 697 18.76 11.57 26.31
CA PHE A 697 17.66 12.54 26.36
C PHE A 697 17.76 13.43 27.61
N ALA A 698 17.96 12.82 28.79
CA ALA A 698 18.12 13.56 30.04
C ALA A 698 19.32 14.52 30.02
N ARG A 699 20.44 14.11 29.41
CA ARG A 699 21.64 14.96 29.25
C ARG A 699 21.43 16.12 28.29
N ASN A 700 20.81 15.88 27.12
CA ASN A 700 20.76 16.86 26.04
C ASN A 700 19.55 17.80 26.09
N GLN A 701 18.44 17.39 26.73
CA GLN A 701 17.16 18.10 26.65
C GLN A 701 16.65 18.66 27.99
N SER A 702 17.31 18.37 29.12
CA SER A 702 16.90 18.83 30.46
C SER A 702 16.79 20.36 30.56
N GLU A 703 17.68 21.10 29.90
CA GLU A 703 17.69 22.57 29.91
C GLU A 703 16.83 23.21 28.82
N THR A 704 16.20 22.42 27.94
CA THR A 704 15.48 22.93 26.77
C THR A 704 14.29 23.85 27.12
N PRO A 705 13.48 23.57 28.17
CA PRO A 705 12.41 24.48 28.59
C PRO A 705 12.92 25.88 29.00
N GLU A 706 14.05 25.94 29.72
CA GLU A 706 14.68 27.21 30.11
C GLU A 706 15.29 27.94 28.91
N LYS A 707 15.86 27.20 27.94
CA LYS A 707 16.35 27.79 26.67
C LYS A 707 15.21 28.42 25.87
N ILE A 708 14.05 27.77 25.79
CA ILE A 708 12.86 28.31 25.12
C ILE A 708 12.40 29.61 25.82
N LYS A 709 12.32 29.61 27.15
CA LYS A 709 11.95 30.78 27.94
C LYS A 709 12.92 31.96 27.75
N ASN A 710 14.22 31.68 27.73
CA ASN A 710 15.26 32.69 27.49
C ASN A 710 15.22 33.27 26.07
N SER A 711 14.98 32.44 25.05
CA SER A 711 14.83 32.91 23.66
C SER A 711 13.60 33.80 23.49
N LEU A 712 12.48 33.45 24.15
CA LEU A 712 11.28 34.29 24.17
C LEU A 712 11.51 35.62 24.91
N GLY A 713 12.23 35.61 26.03
CA GLY A 713 12.62 36.82 26.76
C GLY A 713 13.51 37.78 25.97
N ARG A 714 14.26 37.26 24.99
CA ARG A 714 15.09 38.04 24.05
C ARG A 714 14.36 38.42 22.76
N GLY A 715 13.09 38.03 22.60
CA GLY A 715 12.27 38.31 21.41
C GLY A 715 12.53 37.39 20.21
N ASP A 716 13.35 36.35 20.36
CA ASP A 716 13.70 35.40 19.29
C ASP A 716 12.66 34.27 19.22
N LYS A 717 11.49 34.60 18.66
CA LYS A 717 10.34 33.69 18.53
C LYS A 717 10.62 32.49 17.63
N GLU A 718 11.41 32.66 16.56
CA GLU A 718 11.72 31.56 15.63
C GLU A 718 12.60 30.50 16.27
N ASN A 719 13.63 30.89 17.02
CA ASN A 719 14.48 29.94 17.73
C ASN A 719 13.71 29.22 18.85
N ALA A 720 12.87 29.94 19.60
CA ALA A 720 12.01 29.34 20.61
C ALA A 720 11.03 28.30 20.01
N ARG A 721 10.47 28.59 18.82
CA ARG A 721 9.62 27.67 18.08
C ARG A 721 10.37 26.43 17.62
N LEU A 722 11.59 26.60 17.11
CA LEU A 722 12.43 25.48 16.65
C LEU A 722 12.79 24.54 17.80
N LEU A 723 13.17 25.09 18.96
CA LEU A 723 13.45 24.32 20.17
C LEU A 723 12.21 23.55 20.65
N ALA A 724 11.02 24.16 20.62
CA ALA A 724 9.76 23.51 20.97
C ALA A 724 9.37 22.39 19.97
N HIS A 725 9.54 22.62 18.66
CA HIS A 725 9.31 21.62 17.61
C HIS A 725 10.25 20.41 17.78
N THR A 726 11.51 20.68 18.08
CA THR A 726 12.54 19.66 18.28
C THR A 726 12.23 18.81 19.51
N LEU A 727 11.91 19.46 20.64
CA LEU A 727 11.57 18.80 21.90
C LEU A 727 10.32 17.91 21.77
N LYS A 728 9.31 18.39 21.04
CA LYS A 728 8.11 17.61 20.71
C LYS A 728 8.44 16.31 19.98
N GLY A 729 9.35 16.36 19.01
CA GLY A 729 9.80 15.18 18.25
C GLY A 729 10.58 14.18 19.12
N THR A 730 11.55 14.67 19.89
CA THR A 730 12.38 13.82 20.76
C THR A 730 11.58 13.19 21.90
N ALA A 731 10.64 13.93 22.50
CA ALA A 731 9.79 13.41 23.57
C ALA A 731 8.84 12.30 23.07
N ALA A 732 8.32 12.41 21.84
CA ALA A 732 7.50 11.37 21.24
C ALA A 732 8.28 10.07 20.97
N ASN A 733 9.59 10.16 20.72
CA ASN A 733 10.43 9.01 20.42
C ASN A 733 10.76 8.15 21.64
N ILE A 734 10.86 8.76 22.83
CA ILE A 734 11.09 8.04 24.09
C ILE A 734 9.81 7.57 24.79
N GLY A 735 8.64 7.88 24.23
CA GLY A 735 7.34 7.55 24.83
C GLY A 735 6.85 8.58 25.86
N ALA A 736 7.51 9.74 25.94
CA ALA A 736 7.10 10.86 26.78
C ALA A 736 5.99 11.68 26.09
N HIS A 737 4.83 11.04 25.91
CA HIS A 737 3.71 11.61 25.17
C HIS A 737 3.15 12.89 25.82
N GLY A 738 3.19 12.99 27.15
CA GLY A 738 2.83 14.21 27.89
C GLY A 738 3.74 15.39 27.57
N LEU A 739 5.07 15.18 27.60
CA LEU A 739 6.06 16.20 27.27
C LEU A 739 5.98 16.61 25.78
N SER A 740 5.73 15.65 24.88
CA SER A 740 5.52 15.94 23.47
C SER A 740 4.29 16.82 23.22
N ALA A 741 3.20 16.56 23.94
CA ALA A 741 1.99 17.38 23.87
C ALA A 741 2.22 18.79 24.42
N ALA A 742 2.91 18.93 25.56
CA ALA A 742 3.24 20.23 26.14
C ALA A 742 4.13 21.06 25.19
N ALA A 743 5.13 20.45 24.56
CA ALA A 743 6.00 21.11 23.58
C ALA A 743 5.24 21.56 22.33
N LYS A 744 4.24 20.79 21.88
CA LYS A 744 3.33 21.17 20.80
C LYS A 744 2.46 22.38 21.16
N THR A 745 1.99 22.47 22.40
CA THR A 745 1.20 23.62 22.87
C THR A 745 2.02 24.91 22.82
N VAL A 746 3.26 24.87 23.32
CA VAL A 746 4.20 26.01 23.26
C VAL A 746 4.54 26.38 21.82
N GLU A 747 4.83 25.40 20.96
CA GLU A 747 5.09 25.61 19.52
C GLU A 747 3.91 26.32 18.82
N THR A 748 2.69 25.88 19.11
CA THR A 748 1.47 26.43 18.50
C THR A 748 1.16 27.84 19.01
N ALA A 749 1.36 28.10 20.30
CA ALA A 749 1.19 29.42 20.90
C ALA A 749 2.17 30.46 20.31
N ILE A 750 3.41 30.04 20.01
CA ILE A 750 4.41 30.91 19.34
C ILE A 750 3.99 31.22 17.89
N LEU A 751 3.45 30.23 17.16
CA LEU A 751 3.01 30.39 15.76
C LEU A 751 1.78 31.29 15.61
N GLN A 752 0.84 31.20 16.55
CA GLN A 752 -0.45 31.89 16.47
C GLN A 752 -0.45 33.27 17.16
N ASP A 753 0.67 33.66 17.78
CA ASP A 753 0.85 34.90 18.55
C ASP A 753 -0.29 35.16 19.55
N THR A 754 -0.70 34.11 20.26
CA THR A 754 -1.93 34.05 21.10
C THR A 754 -1.91 34.93 22.37
N GLY A 755 -0.95 35.84 22.52
CA GLY A 755 -0.76 36.66 23.72
C GLY A 755 0.16 36.03 24.78
N LYS A 756 0.50 36.80 25.83
CA LYS A 756 1.49 36.39 26.85
C LYS A 756 0.97 35.31 27.82
N GLU A 757 -0.30 35.36 28.23
CA GLU A 757 -0.85 34.43 29.22
C GLU A 757 -0.89 32.95 28.75
N PRO A 758 -1.37 32.61 27.54
CA PRO A 758 -1.38 31.21 27.07
C PRO A 758 0.02 30.64 26.85
N LEU A 759 0.98 31.52 26.54
CA LEU A 759 2.38 31.14 26.36
C LEU A 759 3.05 30.86 27.71
N GLU A 760 2.76 31.63 28.75
CA GLU A 760 3.24 31.39 30.11
C GLU A 760 2.66 30.11 30.72
N GLU A 761 1.36 29.84 30.51
CA GLU A 761 0.73 28.57 30.91
C GLU A 761 1.34 27.37 30.17
N GLY A 762 1.56 27.50 28.86
CA GLY A 762 2.21 26.46 28.06
C GLY A 762 3.65 26.17 28.50
N LEU A 763 4.42 27.21 28.85
CA LEU A 763 5.79 27.06 29.36
C LEU A 763 5.81 26.40 30.75
N SER A 764 4.86 26.75 31.61
CA SER A 764 4.72 26.11 32.94
C SER A 764 4.42 24.61 32.82
N LEU A 765 3.49 24.25 31.94
CA LEU A 765 3.15 22.86 31.66
C LEU A 765 4.32 22.08 31.03
N LEU A 766 5.10 22.75 30.18
CA LEU A 766 6.29 22.18 29.55
C LEU A 766 7.37 21.84 30.60
N SER A 767 7.66 22.75 31.52
CA SER A 767 8.62 22.52 32.61
C SER A 767 8.16 21.40 33.54
N GLN A 768 6.89 21.42 33.98
CA GLN A 768 6.33 20.35 34.84
C GLN A 768 6.38 18.97 34.16
N SER A 769 6.08 18.91 32.87
CA SER A 769 6.14 17.66 32.10
C SER A 769 7.58 17.18 31.90
N MET A 770 8.54 18.11 31.79
CA MET A 770 9.96 17.77 31.68
C MET A 770 10.47 17.19 33.00
N ASP A 771 10.16 17.83 34.12
CA ASP A 771 10.58 17.37 35.45
C ASP A 771 10.02 15.98 35.76
N ALA A 772 8.74 15.74 35.45
CA ALA A 772 8.11 14.42 35.62
C ALA A 772 8.75 13.32 34.76
N VAL A 773 9.23 13.67 33.55
CA VAL A 773 9.95 12.73 32.68
C VAL A 773 11.36 12.46 33.20
N LEU A 774 12.09 13.49 33.65
CA LEU A 774 13.41 13.33 34.24
C LEU A 774 13.36 12.48 35.52
N GLU A 775 12.39 12.72 36.40
CA GLU A 775 12.18 11.92 37.61
C GLU A 775 11.82 10.45 37.28
N ALA A 776 11.02 10.24 36.23
CA ALA A 776 10.69 8.90 35.76
C ALA A 776 11.88 8.18 35.09
N ILE A 777 12.80 8.92 34.45
CA ILE A 777 14.06 8.39 33.94
C ILE A 777 14.97 7.97 35.10
N GLU A 778 15.13 8.82 36.12
CA GLU A 778 15.92 8.51 37.32
C GLU A 778 15.38 7.32 38.13
N LYS A 779 14.06 7.13 38.19
CA LYS A 779 13.43 5.99 38.87
C LYS A 779 13.53 4.66 38.10
N ASN A 780 13.59 4.72 36.77
CA ASN A 780 13.62 3.52 35.91
C ASN A 780 15.03 3.06 35.52
N ILE A 781 16.03 3.95 35.61
CA ILE A 781 17.44 3.59 35.49
C ILE A 781 17.94 3.22 36.90
N PRO A 782 18.39 1.98 37.15
CA PRO A 782 19.02 1.65 38.42
C PRO A 782 20.21 2.60 38.62
N SER A 783 20.15 3.45 39.64
CA SER A 783 21.27 4.29 40.02
C SER A 783 22.52 3.41 40.11
N ALA A 784 23.60 3.82 39.45
CA ALA A 784 24.93 3.24 39.57
C ALA A 784 25.54 3.51 40.96
N ASN A 785 24.77 3.23 42.02
CA ASN A 785 25.11 3.29 43.44
C ASN A 785 24.73 1.97 44.14
N GLY A 786 24.94 0.83 43.45
CA GLY A 786 25.11 -0.49 44.06
C GLY A 786 26.61 -0.79 44.19
N PRO A 787 27.02 -1.68 45.12
CA PRO A 787 28.34 -1.66 45.74
C PRO A 787 29.48 -1.75 44.72
N SER A 788 30.45 -0.85 44.87
CA SER A 788 31.67 -0.78 44.08
C SER A 788 32.31 -2.17 43.92
N PRO A 789 32.70 -2.59 42.71
CA PRO A 789 33.67 -3.65 42.56
C PRO A 789 34.99 -3.15 43.17
N GLU A 790 35.65 -4.03 43.91
CA GLU A 790 36.86 -3.75 44.70
C GLU A 790 37.88 -2.87 43.95
N SER A 791 38.27 -1.79 44.61
CA SER A 791 39.31 -0.85 44.19
C SER A 791 40.66 -1.57 44.06
N GLY A 792 40.99 -2.02 42.86
CA GLY A 792 42.38 -2.22 42.45
C GLY A 792 42.97 -0.89 42.02
N THR A 793 43.59 -0.14 42.94
CA THR A 793 44.42 1.01 42.56
C THR A 793 45.57 0.54 41.67
N ALA A 794 45.54 0.89 40.38
CA ALA A 794 46.68 0.66 39.49
C ALA A 794 47.92 1.45 40.00
N PRO A 795 49.14 0.91 39.87
CA PRO A 795 50.35 1.61 40.28
C PRO A 795 50.49 2.97 39.58
N LEU A 796 50.74 4.04 40.35
CA LEU A 796 50.90 5.41 39.85
C LEU A 796 51.88 5.57 38.64
N PRO A 797 52.96 4.77 38.51
CA PRO A 797 53.82 4.80 37.32
C PRO A 797 53.11 4.42 36.01
N GLU A 798 52.17 3.48 36.04
CA GLU A 798 51.40 3.07 34.86
C GLU A 798 50.40 4.16 34.45
N VAL A 799 49.81 4.83 35.44
CA VAL A 799 48.91 5.97 35.23
C VAL A 799 49.66 7.14 34.58
N LEU A 800 50.87 7.47 35.06
CA LEU A 800 51.69 8.54 34.48
C LEU A 800 52.17 8.20 33.06
N SER A 801 52.45 6.93 32.76
CA SER A 801 52.80 6.48 31.41
C SER A 801 51.62 6.63 30.44
N ALA A 802 50.42 6.20 30.85
CA ALA A 802 49.24 6.29 30.01
C ALA A 802 48.79 7.75 29.77
N LEU A 803 48.96 8.63 30.77
CA LEU A 803 48.77 10.08 30.61
C LEU A 803 49.79 10.67 29.62
N GLY A 804 51.04 10.20 29.61
CA GLY A 804 52.07 10.61 28.65
C GLY A 804 51.76 10.19 27.21
N GLU A 805 51.25 8.98 26.99
CA GLU A 805 50.78 8.52 25.67
C GLU A 805 49.61 9.38 25.17
N LEU A 806 48.70 9.74 26.06
CA LEU A 806 47.55 10.57 25.75
C LEU A 806 47.96 12.02 25.39
N ASP A 807 48.98 12.58 26.05
CA ASP A 807 49.56 13.89 25.67
C ASP A 807 50.14 13.85 24.25
N GLY A 808 50.83 12.76 23.88
CA GLY A 808 51.34 12.55 22.53
C GLY A 808 50.23 12.43 21.47
N LEU A 809 49.11 11.78 21.80
CA LEU A 809 47.96 11.65 20.92
C LEU A 809 47.22 12.98 20.72
N PHE A 810 47.09 13.79 21.78
CA PHE A 810 46.54 15.14 21.67
C PHE A 810 47.49 16.08 20.90
N ALA A 811 48.81 15.98 21.10
CA ALA A 811 49.80 16.76 20.35
C ALA A 811 49.76 16.49 18.84
N ALA A 812 49.42 15.26 18.44
CA ALA A 812 49.34 14.82 17.06
C ALA A 812 47.94 14.97 16.43
N ASN A 813 46.96 15.57 17.13
CA ASN A 813 45.56 15.72 16.70
C ASN A 813 44.93 14.42 16.15
N ARG A 814 45.24 13.27 16.75
CA ARG A 814 44.73 11.98 16.26
C ARG A 814 43.36 11.66 16.86
N MET A 815 42.43 11.22 16.00
CA MET A 815 41.05 10.84 16.39
C MET A 815 41.00 9.74 17.46
N ASN A 816 42.03 8.91 17.52
CA ASN A 816 42.17 7.81 18.50
C ASN A 816 42.36 8.35 19.94
N ALA A 817 42.70 9.62 20.11
CA ALA A 817 42.82 10.27 21.42
C ALA A 817 41.52 10.14 22.22
N LYS A 818 40.35 10.27 21.58
CA LYS A 818 39.03 10.19 22.23
C LYS A 818 38.73 8.81 22.82
N ALA A 819 39.07 7.74 22.08
CA ALA A 819 38.89 6.37 22.56
C ALA A 819 39.82 6.08 23.74
N LYS A 820 41.06 6.57 23.67
CA LYS A 820 42.07 6.41 24.71
C LYS A 820 41.74 7.22 25.98
N THR A 821 41.13 8.41 25.87
CA THR A 821 40.63 9.15 27.03
C THR A 821 39.55 8.37 27.76
N ALA A 822 38.58 7.78 27.05
CA ALA A 822 37.52 6.99 27.67
C ALA A 822 38.04 5.72 28.38
N GLU A 823 39.08 5.08 27.84
CA GLU A 823 39.75 3.93 28.50
C GLU A 823 40.40 4.32 29.85
N LEU A 824 40.86 5.57 29.98
CA LEU A 824 41.55 6.07 31.17
C LEU A 824 40.60 6.52 32.31
N GLU A 825 39.29 6.57 32.06
CA GLU A 825 38.27 6.96 33.04
C GLU A 825 38.29 6.02 34.25
N ASN A 826 38.33 4.71 34.02
CA ASN A 826 38.31 3.71 35.08
C ASN A 826 39.60 3.73 35.94
N LEU A 827 40.73 4.10 35.35
CA LEU A 827 42.03 4.17 36.03
C LEU A 827 42.15 5.42 36.91
N LEU A 828 41.61 6.56 36.46
CA LEU A 828 41.76 7.86 37.13
C LEU A 828 40.63 8.19 38.10
N SER A 829 39.47 7.52 37.98
CA SER A 829 38.35 7.63 38.93
C SER A 829 38.77 7.31 40.36
N GLY A 830 39.73 6.39 40.54
CA GLY A 830 40.30 6.01 41.84
C GLY A 830 41.22 7.07 42.49
N CYS A 831 41.64 8.10 41.76
CA CYS A 831 42.58 9.12 42.27
C CYS A 831 41.90 10.37 42.85
N GLY A 832 40.57 10.38 43.00
CA GLY A 832 39.82 11.48 43.64
C GLY A 832 39.73 12.77 42.81
N ARG A 833 40.12 12.75 41.52
CA ARG A 833 40.12 13.93 40.62
C ARG A 833 39.12 13.81 39.47
N ALA A 834 37.97 13.19 39.71
CA ALA A 834 36.91 12.97 38.73
C ALA A 834 36.43 14.27 38.03
N MET A 835 36.52 15.41 38.70
CA MET A 835 36.08 16.69 38.15
C MET A 835 37.02 17.26 37.07
N ASP A 836 38.33 17.08 37.23
CA ASP A 836 39.33 17.50 36.24
C ASP A 836 39.31 16.56 35.03
N PHE A 837 39.05 15.27 35.26
CA PHE A 837 38.87 14.28 34.20
C PHE A 837 37.60 14.53 33.37
N ARG A 838 36.47 14.92 33.99
CA ARG A 838 35.27 15.33 33.23
C ARG A 838 35.54 16.51 32.30
N LYS A 839 36.34 17.50 32.75
CA LYS A 839 36.73 18.64 31.89
C LYS A 839 37.62 18.20 30.73
N LEU A 840 38.54 17.27 30.98
CA LEU A 840 39.38 16.67 29.95
C LEU A 840 38.54 15.92 28.89
N MET A 841 37.57 15.11 29.35
CA MET A 841 36.65 14.38 28.48
C MET A 841 35.82 15.32 27.61
N ASP A 842 35.18 16.34 28.20
CA ASP A 842 34.35 17.30 27.46
C ASP A 842 35.18 18.07 26.40
N ALA A 843 36.43 18.45 26.73
CA ALA A 843 37.33 19.08 25.76
C ALA A 843 37.73 18.12 24.63
N ALA A 844 38.02 16.85 24.95
CA ALA A 844 38.34 15.81 23.96
C ALA A 844 37.14 15.45 23.06
N GLU A 845 35.92 15.47 23.60
CA GLU A 845 34.69 15.20 22.85
C GLU A 845 34.34 16.31 21.85
N ARG A 846 34.73 17.55 22.15
CA ARG A 846 34.55 18.73 21.28
C ARG A 846 35.69 18.93 20.28
N TYR A 847 36.65 17.99 20.21
CA TYR A 847 37.86 18.09 19.38
C TYR A 847 38.76 19.29 19.71
N ASP A 848 38.62 19.89 20.89
CA ASP A 848 39.48 20.97 21.38
C ASP A 848 40.74 20.38 22.03
N PHE A 849 41.60 19.80 21.20
CA PHE A 849 42.78 19.06 21.65
C PHE A 849 43.83 19.94 22.33
N GLN A 850 43.86 21.25 22.03
CA GLN A 850 44.77 22.18 22.70
C GLN A 850 44.36 22.41 24.16
N ASN A 851 43.06 22.63 24.40
CA ASN A 851 42.53 22.79 25.75
C ASN A 851 42.57 21.47 26.54
N ALA A 852 42.20 20.35 25.89
CA ALA A 852 42.31 19.02 26.49
C ALA A 852 43.74 18.72 26.94
N ARG A 853 44.74 19.06 26.12
CA ARG A 853 46.16 18.88 26.47
C ARG A 853 46.60 19.73 27.65
N SER A 854 46.15 20.99 27.75
CA SER A 854 46.43 21.87 28.89
C SER A 854 45.91 21.28 30.20
N ILE A 855 44.67 20.78 30.19
CA ILE A 855 44.04 20.13 31.35
C ILE A 855 44.78 18.84 31.71
N LEU A 856 45.18 18.05 30.71
CA LEU A 856 45.94 16.82 30.91
C LEU A 856 47.30 17.09 31.60
N GLN A 857 48.02 18.13 31.17
CA GLN A 857 49.31 18.52 31.76
C GLN A 857 49.16 19.00 33.20
N GLN A 858 48.06 19.70 33.54
CA GLN A 858 47.74 20.08 34.91
C GLN A 858 47.47 18.86 35.80
N ILE A 859 46.76 17.86 35.28
CA ILE A 859 46.52 16.58 35.96
C ILE A 859 47.84 15.85 36.20
N GLN A 860 48.69 15.75 35.18
CA GLN A 860 49.99 15.08 35.27
C GLN A 860 50.96 15.77 36.24
N ALA A 861 51.03 17.11 36.22
CA ALA A 861 51.89 17.88 37.12
C ALA A 861 51.46 17.73 38.59
N SER A 862 50.15 17.75 38.86
CA SER A 862 49.64 17.59 40.22
C SER A 862 49.84 16.17 40.75
N LEU A 863 49.66 15.14 39.92
CA LEU A 863 49.90 13.74 40.30
C LEU A 863 51.40 13.47 40.55
N SER A 864 52.28 14.10 39.78
CA SER A 864 53.72 14.02 39.98
C SER A 864 54.18 14.73 41.27
N ALA A 865 53.56 15.86 41.62
CA ALA A 865 53.83 16.59 42.86
C ALA A 865 53.37 15.79 44.10
N ALA A 866 52.16 15.21 44.06
CA ALA A 866 51.64 14.36 45.13
C ALA A 866 52.50 13.10 45.37
N PHE A 867 53.17 12.59 44.32
CA PHE A 867 54.12 11.48 44.44
C PHE A 867 55.45 11.90 45.07
N GLN A 868 55.97 13.10 44.76
CA GLN A 868 57.20 13.61 45.36
C GLN A 868 57.03 13.96 46.84
N GLU A 869 55.88 14.50 47.26
CA GLU A 869 55.58 14.76 48.68
C GLU A 869 55.48 13.47 49.51
N ASN A 870 54.88 12.40 48.95
CA ASN A 870 54.79 11.11 49.64
C ASN A 870 56.13 10.36 49.73
N HIS A 871 57.10 10.65 48.85
CA HIS A 871 58.44 10.05 48.90
C HIS A 871 59.48 10.88 49.66
N GLN A 872 59.24 12.16 49.95
CA GLN A 872 60.10 12.95 50.86
C GLN A 872 59.85 12.67 52.36
N GLY A 873 58.81 11.89 52.69
CA GLY A 873 58.54 11.40 54.06
C GLY A 873 59.32 10.14 54.45
N VAL A 874 60.15 9.58 53.58
CA VAL A 874 60.99 8.41 53.87
C VAL A 874 62.40 8.61 53.31
N HIS A 875 63.26 9.22 54.12
CA HIS A 875 64.71 9.04 54.03
C HIS A 875 65.22 8.52 55.40
N PRO A 876 66.35 7.79 55.40
CA PRO A 876 66.53 6.48 56.03
C PRO A 876 66.58 6.45 57.56
#